data_AF-A0A430AYH3-F1
#
_entry.id   AF-A0A430AYH3-F1
#
_cell.length_a   1.000
_cell.length_b   1.000
_cell.length_c   1.000
_cell.angle_alpha   90.00
_cell.angle_beta   90.00
_cell.angle_gamma   90.00
#
_symmetry.space_group_name_H-M   'P 1'
#
loop_
_entity.id
_entity.type
_entity.pdbx_description
1 polymer ?
#
loop_
_entity_poly.entity_id
_entity_poly.type
_entity_poly.pdbx_seq_one_letter_code
_entity_poly.pdbx_strand_id
1 'polypeptide(L)'
;MKSYEIIPLYQSTVGELLGFLEQAAFLLPLEESLNNSKKNWLTAYFHDAGGSSSYHLVTKNNHILLAFRIEEEQQSGRVTSVLVRRQEKLSIQSVLDLLINGAKKQFMERMSLSLLENNHYIDELLQANGFEKQGLLYTNDLSYHTGLVLAGGGAKGAYQIGVWQALMEHGVDFQIISGTSVGALNGGLVLQGDLKAAQEMWQKIETRKILDFPMKEDTAIRSPDRLLEEMQNFAFSALTNKGVSSKPLRDLVGQLLNTQQLLASEKKLFLCTTKMKNLVEVVIDIKDVPEAQLIDWLLASASFYPAMEATEIEGEFYVDGGYRNNIPIDVAINRGATELIIVDISGPGFAKNTSIPLKTATHLLKSRWPLGTVLLFDSGRSQLNIQLGYLETKKMLGEYSGSWYTFSDSTASGAVVRYNQLLMRKVLTPEQIKILSHEFIDEVSEKIRKLYHDRVSVHTWLFAILELLGEAFDLPPSKCYTLESFIDGILTAYEGRPSYDAEMSYEDMLLSPIEWIQKYLEKTPVIGDEAQLFLLLQYFLEERITTEVWKIGMKLHPVIVLMAQMLSCLIKEKEVNEMAQEFKFEIVEEIAVLSENAKGWRKELNLVSWNERPAKFDLRDWAPGHEKMGKGITLSNEEFDALKQAMLDM
;
A
#
# COMPACT_ATOMS: atom_id res chain seq x y z
N MET A 1 -28.63 -12.94 -2.40
CA MET A 1 -27.72 -13.47 -1.37
C MET A 1 -27.04 -12.30 -0.69
N LYS A 2 -26.99 -12.27 0.65
CA LYS A 2 -26.26 -11.24 1.40
C LYS A 2 -24.79 -11.31 0.94
N SER A 3 -24.25 -10.26 0.34
CA SER A 3 -22.83 -10.21 0.00
C SER A 3 -22.07 -10.09 1.32
N TYR A 4 -21.24 -11.08 1.60
CA TYR A 4 -20.36 -11.09 2.75
C TYR A 4 -18.95 -10.79 2.26
N GLU A 5 -18.15 -10.15 3.10
CA GLU A 5 -16.76 -9.85 2.81
C GLU A 5 -15.87 -10.42 3.90
N ILE A 6 -14.76 -11.04 3.49
CA ILE A 6 -13.75 -11.59 4.41
C ILE A 6 -12.65 -10.57 4.51
N ILE A 7 -12.54 -9.96 5.68
CA ILE A 7 -11.61 -8.87 5.93
C ILE A 7 -10.52 -9.40 6.87
N PRO A 8 -9.23 -9.26 6.51
CA PRO A 8 -8.14 -9.45 7.45
C PRO A 8 -8.33 -8.49 8.63
N LEU A 9 -8.10 -8.98 9.84
CA LEU A 9 -8.08 -8.10 10.99
C LEU A 9 -6.75 -7.46 11.15
N TYR A 10 -6.80 -6.15 11.00
CA TYR A 10 -5.82 -5.26 11.57
C TYR A 10 -6.16 -5.06 13.05
N GLN A 11 -5.20 -4.64 13.87
CA GLN A 11 -5.37 -4.21 15.27
C GLN A 11 -6.27 -2.97 15.46
N SER A 12 -7.12 -2.71 14.47
CA SER A 12 -7.95 -1.56 14.15
C SER A 12 -9.37 -1.65 14.66
N THR A 13 -9.92 -2.85 14.65
CA THR A 13 -11.38 -3.07 14.62
C THR A 13 -11.93 -3.51 15.97
N VAL A 14 -11.16 -3.46 17.07
CA VAL A 14 -11.58 -4.00 18.39
C VAL A 14 -12.87 -3.39 18.94
N GLY A 15 -13.14 -2.11 18.68
CA GLY A 15 -14.37 -1.46 19.16
C GLY A 15 -15.63 -2.14 18.63
N GLU A 16 -15.67 -2.44 17.33
CA GLU A 16 -16.77 -3.18 16.67
C GLU A 16 -16.84 -4.64 17.12
N LEU A 17 -15.72 -5.17 17.64
CA LEU A 17 -15.54 -6.55 18.05
C LEU A 17 -15.92 -6.88 19.46
N LEU A 18 -15.77 -5.95 20.40
CA LEU A 18 -16.17 -6.20 21.78
C LEU A 18 -17.66 -6.55 21.86
N GLY A 19 -18.50 -5.81 21.12
CA GLY A 19 -19.93 -6.13 20.97
C GLY A 19 -20.20 -7.47 20.28
N PHE A 20 -19.34 -7.88 19.33
CA PHE A 20 -19.41 -9.22 18.73
C PHE A 20 -19.02 -10.31 19.74
N LEU A 21 -17.93 -10.14 20.48
CA LEU A 21 -17.43 -11.11 21.46
C LEU A 21 -18.44 -11.36 22.56
N GLU A 22 -19.21 -10.36 23.01
CA GLU A 22 -20.34 -10.58 23.94
C GLU A 22 -21.36 -11.57 23.39
N GLN A 23 -21.62 -11.52 22.08
CA GLN A 23 -22.60 -12.34 21.38
C GLN A 23 -22.00 -13.58 20.72
N ALA A 24 -20.71 -13.86 20.94
CA ALA A 24 -20.03 -14.99 20.32
C ALA A 24 -20.47 -16.34 20.92
N ALA A 25 -20.40 -17.38 20.09
CA ALA A 25 -20.56 -18.77 20.44
C ALA A 25 -19.51 -19.62 19.73
N PHE A 26 -19.30 -20.82 20.27
CA PHE A 26 -18.50 -21.85 19.63
C PHE A 26 -19.27 -22.51 18.51
N LEU A 27 -18.54 -22.79 17.43
CA LEU A 27 -19.02 -23.66 16.37
C LEU A 27 -18.17 -24.94 16.24
N LEU A 28 -16.87 -24.85 16.47
CA LEU A 28 -15.94 -25.98 16.47
C LEU A 28 -15.31 -26.14 17.87
N PRO A 29 -15.18 -27.38 18.38
CA PRO A 29 -14.59 -27.64 19.69
C PRO A 29 -13.05 -27.59 19.62
N LEU A 30 -12.50 -26.43 19.26
CA LEU A 30 -11.05 -26.19 19.19
C LEU A 30 -10.44 -25.84 20.56
N GLU A 31 -11.28 -25.38 21.50
CA GLU A 31 -10.85 -24.93 22.83
C GLU A 31 -11.85 -25.32 23.94
N GLU A 32 -11.33 -25.44 25.17
CA GLU A 32 -12.07 -26.02 26.31
C GLU A 32 -13.23 -25.15 26.77
N SER A 33 -13.14 -23.83 26.59
CA SER A 33 -14.18 -22.90 27.04
C SER A 33 -14.24 -21.64 26.19
N LEU A 34 -15.44 -21.06 26.06
CA LEU A 34 -15.66 -19.87 25.24
C LEU A 34 -14.84 -18.68 25.78
N ASN A 35 -14.61 -18.66 27.09
CA ASN A 35 -13.76 -17.67 27.73
C ASN A 35 -12.29 -17.83 27.34
N ASN A 36 -11.78 -19.06 27.23
CA ASN A 36 -10.43 -19.29 26.70
C ASN A 36 -10.33 -18.79 25.26
N SER A 37 -11.35 -19.04 24.43
CA SER A 37 -11.28 -18.69 23.01
C SER A 37 -11.36 -17.19 22.79
N LYS A 38 -12.22 -16.50 23.56
CA LYS A 38 -12.23 -15.03 23.62
C LYS A 38 -10.91 -14.48 24.14
N LYS A 39 -10.33 -15.07 25.20
CA LYS A 39 -9.07 -14.63 25.79
C LYS A 39 -7.91 -14.82 24.83
N ASN A 40 -7.76 -15.98 24.22
CA ASN A 40 -6.74 -16.27 23.23
C ASN A 40 -6.86 -15.34 22.02
N TRP A 41 -8.07 -15.07 21.57
CA TRP A 41 -8.34 -14.10 20.51
C TRP A 41 -7.92 -12.67 20.92
N LEU A 42 -8.31 -12.21 22.12
CA LEU A 42 -7.93 -10.89 22.63
C LEU A 42 -6.42 -10.77 22.91
N THR A 43 -5.80 -11.77 23.53
CA THR A 43 -4.37 -11.78 23.82
C THR A 43 -3.56 -11.75 22.54
N ALA A 44 -3.93 -12.52 21.52
CA ALA A 44 -3.30 -12.47 20.21
C ALA A 44 -3.45 -11.11 19.53
N TYR A 45 -4.64 -10.54 19.60
CA TYR A 45 -4.95 -9.23 19.05
C TYR A 45 -4.09 -8.13 19.68
N PHE A 46 -3.93 -8.13 21.01
CA PHE A 46 -3.21 -7.07 21.73
C PHE A 46 -1.69 -7.27 21.79
N HIS A 47 -1.20 -8.52 21.73
CA HIS A 47 0.21 -8.80 21.99
C HIS A 47 1.06 -9.09 20.76
N ASP A 48 0.47 -9.12 19.57
CA ASP A 48 1.19 -9.33 18.31
C ASP A 48 2.36 -10.31 18.42
N ALA A 49 2.03 -11.53 18.84
CA ALA A 49 2.97 -12.62 18.72
C ALA A 49 3.13 -12.88 17.22
N GLY A 50 4.21 -12.35 16.63
CA GLY A 50 4.53 -12.49 15.21
C GLY A 50 4.33 -13.94 14.75
N GLY A 51 3.71 -14.10 13.59
CA GLY A 51 3.27 -15.40 13.07
C GLY A 51 1.82 -15.75 13.42
N SER A 52 0.87 -14.80 13.38
CA SER A 52 -0.54 -15.17 13.39
C SER A 52 -1.44 -14.18 12.66
N SER A 53 -2.33 -14.70 11.82
CA SER A 53 -3.34 -13.94 11.06
C SER A 53 -4.74 -14.14 11.65
N SER A 54 -5.52 -13.06 11.72
CA SER A 54 -6.92 -13.09 12.15
C SER A 54 -7.84 -12.59 11.04
N TYR A 55 -9.03 -13.17 10.92
CA TYR A 55 -9.97 -12.89 9.82
C TYR A 55 -11.41 -12.87 10.29
N HIS A 56 -12.18 -11.86 9.88
CA HIS A 56 -13.61 -11.79 10.16
C HIS A 56 -14.45 -11.78 8.88
N LEU A 57 -15.62 -12.41 8.96
CA LEU A 57 -16.67 -12.29 7.97
C LEU A 57 -17.61 -11.16 8.38
N VAL A 58 -17.78 -10.16 7.51
CA VAL A 58 -18.74 -9.08 7.71
C VAL A 58 -19.88 -9.12 6.70
N THR A 59 -21.03 -8.59 7.10
CA THR A 59 -22.11 -8.24 6.16
C THR A 59 -21.81 -6.94 5.43
N LYS A 60 -22.61 -6.63 4.38
CA LYS A 60 -22.68 -5.30 3.74
C LYS A 60 -22.87 -4.10 4.69
N ASN A 61 -23.36 -4.33 5.90
CA ASN A 61 -23.55 -3.29 6.92
C ASN A 61 -22.50 -3.38 8.03
N ASN A 62 -21.33 -3.95 7.74
CA ASN A 62 -20.18 -4.15 8.64
C ASN A 62 -20.47 -4.97 9.92
N HIS A 63 -21.61 -5.66 10.00
CA HIS A 63 -21.83 -6.61 11.11
C HIS A 63 -20.92 -7.83 10.98
N ILE A 64 -20.08 -8.05 11.99
CA ILE A 64 -19.24 -9.24 12.11
C ILE A 64 -20.13 -10.45 12.43
N LEU A 65 -19.95 -11.52 11.66
CA LEU A 65 -20.70 -12.77 11.78
C LEU A 65 -19.83 -13.91 12.28
N LEU A 66 -18.56 -13.90 11.89
CA LEU A 66 -17.59 -14.95 12.17
C LEU A 66 -16.22 -14.35 12.35
N ALA A 67 -15.46 -14.94 13.26
CA ALA A 67 -14.09 -14.59 13.55
C ALA A 67 -13.22 -15.83 13.69
N PHE A 68 -12.05 -15.84 13.05
CA PHE A 68 -11.10 -16.95 13.21
C PHE A 68 -9.65 -16.49 13.22
N ARG A 69 -8.79 -17.35 13.75
CA ARG A 69 -7.35 -17.11 13.86
C ARG A 69 -6.56 -18.30 13.34
N ILE A 70 -5.52 -18.00 12.58
CA ILE A 70 -4.53 -18.95 12.09
C ILE A 70 -3.17 -18.52 12.66
N GLU A 71 -2.54 -19.42 13.41
CA GLU A 71 -1.15 -19.29 13.85
C GLU A 71 -0.24 -19.85 12.77
N GLU A 72 0.77 -19.10 12.37
CA GLU A 72 1.61 -19.35 11.22
C GLU A 72 2.98 -19.84 11.68
N GLU A 73 3.37 -21.01 11.19
CA GLU A 73 4.71 -21.56 11.33
C GLU A 73 5.24 -21.85 9.92
N GLN A 74 6.17 -21.01 9.45
CA GLN A 74 6.68 -21.05 8.08
C GLN A 74 5.53 -20.89 7.06
N GLN A 75 5.31 -21.87 6.18
CA GLN A 75 4.19 -21.89 5.22
C GLN A 75 3.03 -22.78 5.69
N SER A 76 3.02 -23.17 6.97
CA SER A 76 1.92 -23.92 7.58
C SER A 76 1.11 -23.04 8.54
N GLY A 77 -0.21 -23.25 8.57
CA GLY A 77 -1.12 -22.55 9.47
C GLY A 77 -1.85 -23.50 10.42
N ARG A 78 -2.05 -23.11 11.68
CA ARG A 78 -2.89 -23.80 12.65
C ARG A 78 -4.07 -22.94 13.05
N VAL A 79 -5.29 -23.42 12.77
CA VAL A 79 -6.51 -22.75 13.24
C VAL A 79 -6.62 -22.93 14.75
N THR A 80 -6.52 -21.82 15.48
CA THR A 80 -6.51 -21.83 16.95
C THR A 80 -7.86 -21.45 17.54
N SER A 81 -8.66 -20.66 16.83
CA SER A 81 -9.94 -20.16 17.34
C SER A 81 -10.92 -19.89 16.20
N VAL A 82 -12.19 -20.21 16.45
CA VAL A 82 -13.32 -19.91 15.56
C VAL A 82 -14.53 -19.52 16.41
N LEU A 83 -14.96 -18.27 16.25
CA LEU A 83 -16.09 -17.68 16.96
C LEU A 83 -17.17 -17.27 15.95
N VAL A 84 -18.43 -17.54 16.28
CA VAL A 84 -19.58 -17.19 15.44
C VAL A 84 -20.59 -16.40 16.26
N ARG A 85 -21.26 -15.43 15.65
CA ARG A 85 -22.32 -14.66 16.32
C ARG A 85 -23.54 -15.55 16.59
N ARG A 86 -23.98 -15.65 17.85
CA ARG A 86 -25.08 -16.53 18.31
C ARG A 86 -26.37 -16.45 17.50
N GLN A 87 -26.70 -15.28 16.96
CA GLN A 87 -27.97 -15.04 16.25
C GLN A 87 -27.90 -15.38 14.76
N GLU A 88 -26.72 -15.73 14.24
CA GLU A 88 -26.51 -15.95 12.81
C GLU A 88 -26.57 -17.44 12.44
N LYS A 89 -27.25 -17.75 11.34
CA LYS A 89 -27.39 -19.11 10.82
C LYS A 89 -26.27 -19.44 9.83
N LEU A 90 -25.01 -19.40 10.28
CA LEU A 90 -23.88 -19.86 9.47
C LEU A 90 -23.75 -21.38 9.57
N SER A 91 -23.64 -22.06 8.43
CA SER A 91 -23.40 -23.50 8.39
C SER A 91 -21.93 -23.81 8.70
N ILE A 92 -21.63 -25.00 9.24
CA ILE A 92 -20.25 -25.44 9.46
C ILE A 92 -19.46 -25.47 8.14
N GLN A 93 -20.09 -25.87 7.02
CA GLN A 93 -19.47 -25.81 5.69
C GLN A 93 -19.04 -24.39 5.32
N SER A 94 -19.91 -23.39 5.52
CA SER A 94 -19.56 -21.99 5.25
C SER A 94 -18.40 -21.53 6.11
N VAL A 95 -18.31 -21.99 7.36
CA VAL A 95 -17.17 -21.69 8.23
C VAL A 95 -15.89 -22.33 7.72
N LEU A 96 -15.92 -23.60 7.32
CA LEU A 96 -14.76 -24.28 6.75
C LEU A 96 -14.28 -23.61 5.45
N ASP A 97 -15.20 -23.23 4.55
CA ASP A 97 -14.89 -22.48 3.33
C ASP A 97 -14.11 -21.19 3.67
N LEU A 98 -14.50 -20.50 4.74
CA LEU A 98 -13.85 -19.27 5.19
C LEU A 98 -12.48 -19.52 5.80
N LEU A 99 -12.31 -20.60 6.57
CA LEU A 99 -11.00 -21.00 7.11
C LEU A 99 -10.02 -21.29 5.98
N ILE A 100 -10.46 -22.08 4.99
CA ILE A 100 -9.68 -22.40 3.79
C ILE A 100 -9.34 -21.11 3.02
N ASN A 101 -10.30 -20.19 2.86
CA ASN A 101 -10.06 -18.89 2.23
C ASN A 101 -8.99 -18.09 2.97
N GLY A 102 -9.10 -17.95 4.29
CA GLY A 102 -8.13 -17.21 5.10
C GLY A 102 -6.74 -17.82 5.07
N ALA A 103 -6.62 -19.14 5.05
CA ALA A 103 -5.33 -19.82 4.88
C ALA A 103 -4.74 -19.57 3.48
N LYS A 104 -5.56 -19.68 2.44
CA LYS A 104 -5.15 -19.44 1.05
C LYS A 104 -4.73 -17.99 0.77
N LYS A 105 -5.37 -17.01 1.43
CA LYS A 105 -4.98 -15.60 1.39
C LYS A 105 -3.57 -15.33 1.94
N GLN A 106 -2.98 -16.26 2.68
CA GLN A 106 -1.59 -16.15 3.17
C GLN A 106 -0.64 -17.06 2.40
N PHE A 107 -1.09 -17.63 1.26
CA PHE A 107 -0.28 -18.54 0.46
C PHE A 107 0.29 -19.73 1.26
N MET A 108 -0.46 -20.23 2.25
CA MET A 108 -0.08 -21.38 3.07
C MET A 108 -0.08 -22.69 2.26
N GLU A 109 0.96 -23.50 2.40
CA GLU A 109 1.01 -24.85 1.80
C GLU A 109 0.11 -25.84 2.54
N ARG A 110 -0.01 -25.68 3.86
CA ARG A 110 -0.76 -26.59 4.73
C ARG A 110 -1.52 -25.83 5.79
N MET A 111 -2.73 -26.29 6.09
CA MET A 111 -3.46 -25.86 7.27
C MET A 111 -3.82 -27.03 8.18
N SER A 112 -3.90 -26.76 9.48
CA SER A 112 -4.25 -27.76 10.48
C SER A 112 -5.24 -27.23 11.51
N LEU A 113 -6.00 -28.12 12.12
CA LEU A 113 -6.85 -27.83 13.26
C LEU A 113 -6.92 -29.06 14.18
N SER A 114 -6.98 -28.81 15.48
CA SER A 114 -7.07 -29.87 16.49
C SER A 114 -8.40 -29.75 17.22
N LEU A 115 -9.23 -30.78 17.11
CA LEU A 115 -10.48 -30.84 17.88
C LEU A 115 -10.19 -31.40 19.28
N LEU A 116 -10.98 -31.01 20.28
CA LEU A 116 -10.87 -31.57 21.63
C LEU A 116 -11.49 -32.96 21.75
N GLU A 117 -12.44 -33.27 20.88
CA GLU A 117 -13.18 -34.53 20.89
C GLU A 117 -13.56 -34.94 19.47
N ASN A 118 -13.81 -36.24 19.30
CA ASN A 118 -14.27 -36.77 18.02
C ASN A 118 -15.76 -36.46 17.82
N ASN A 119 -16.11 -36.03 16.61
CA ASN A 119 -17.50 -35.81 16.23
C ASN A 119 -17.69 -36.31 14.80
N HIS A 120 -18.45 -37.40 14.64
CA HIS A 120 -18.59 -38.08 13.36
C HIS A 120 -19.09 -37.17 12.22
N TYR A 121 -20.01 -36.25 12.50
CA TYR A 121 -20.50 -35.28 11.51
C TYR A 121 -19.42 -34.29 11.08
N ILE A 122 -18.60 -33.81 12.02
CA ILE A 122 -17.48 -32.90 11.73
C ILE A 122 -16.37 -33.66 10.99
N ASP A 123 -16.11 -34.92 11.37
CA ASP A 123 -15.13 -35.78 10.71
C ASP A 123 -15.44 -35.94 9.21
N GLU A 124 -16.68 -36.33 8.88
CA GLU A 124 -17.13 -36.48 7.49
C GLU A 124 -17.03 -35.17 6.70
N LEU A 125 -17.41 -34.06 7.33
CA LEU A 125 -17.37 -32.74 6.70
C LEU A 125 -15.93 -32.28 6.42
N LEU A 126 -15.02 -32.46 7.37
CA LEU A 126 -13.61 -32.12 7.21
C LEU A 126 -12.96 -32.98 6.11
N GLN A 127 -13.23 -34.29 6.10
CA GLN A 127 -12.74 -35.19 5.06
C GLN A 127 -13.28 -34.83 3.67
N ALA A 128 -14.57 -34.48 3.57
CA ALA A 128 -15.17 -34.00 2.32
C ALA A 128 -14.53 -32.71 1.79
N ASN A 129 -13.87 -31.93 2.65
CA ASN A 129 -13.13 -30.72 2.30
C ASN A 129 -11.61 -30.93 2.21
N GLY A 130 -11.15 -32.19 2.15
CA GLY A 130 -9.75 -32.53 1.91
C GLY A 130 -8.86 -32.57 3.16
N PHE A 131 -9.44 -32.59 4.37
CA PHE A 131 -8.65 -32.78 5.59
C PHE A 131 -8.41 -34.28 5.85
N GLU A 132 -7.15 -34.63 6.06
CA GLU A 132 -6.73 -35.93 6.57
C GLU A 132 -6.77 -35.94 8.10
N LYS A 133 -7.22 -37.05 8.69
CA LYS A 133 -7.41 -37.20 10.13
C LYS A 133 -6.32 -38.08 10.75
N GLN A 134 -5.68 -37.59 11.82
CA GLN A 134 -4.74 -38.33 12.66
C GLN A 134 -5.11 -38.14 14.14
N GLY A 135 -5.90 -39.05 14.70
CA GLY A 135 -6.43 -38.91 16.05
C GLY A 135 -7.40 -37.73 16.16
N LEU A 136 -6.99 -36.66 16.83
CA LEU A 136 -7.75 -35.40 16.96
C LEU A 136 -7.20 -34.26 16.09
N LEU A 137 -6.10 -34.50 15.38
CA LEU A 137 -5.48 -33.55 14.45
C LEU A 137 -6.05 -33.76 13.05
N TYR A 138 -6.38 -32.65 12.38
CA TYR A 138 -6.81 -32.61 10.99
C TYR A 138 -5.86 -31.73 10.20
N THR A 139 -5.38 -32.22 9.07
CA THR A 139 -4.44 -31.50 8.20
C THR A 139 -4.94 -31.46 6.77
N ASN A 140 -4.78 -30.33 6.09
CA ASN A 140 -5.17 -30.14 4.70
C ASN A 140 -3.99 -29.51 3.95
N ASP A 141 -3.49 -30.23 2.94
CA ASP A 141 -2.49 -29.73 2.00
C ASP A 141 -3.22 -28.90 0.94
N LEU A 142 -3.03 -27.59 1.00
CA LEU A 142 -3.81 -26.64 0.22
C LEU A 142 -3.35 -26.68 -1.24
N SER A 143 -4.30 -26.98 -2.14
CA SER A 143 -4.08 -26.91 -3.59
C SER A 143 -4.50 -25.54 -4.14
N TYR A 144 -3.67 -25.03 -5.06
CA TYR A 144 -3.85 -23.72 -5.68
C TYR A 144 -4.17 -23.85 -7.17
N HIS A 145 -5.18 -23.11 -7.61
CA HIS A 145 -5.55 -22.93 -9.01
C HIS A 145 -5.77 -21.42 -9.20
N THR A 146 -4.69 -20.66 -9.05
CA THR A 146 -4.73 -19.21 -9.04
C THR A 146 -5.12 -18.64 -10.41
N GLY A 147 -6.09 -17.74 -10.41
CA GLY A 147 -6.49 -16.93 -11.55
C GLY A 147 -5.97 -15.50 -11.45
N LEU A 148 -5.26 -15.03 -12.47
CA LEU A 148 -4.87 -13.63 -12.65
C LEU A 148 -5.93 -12.91 -13.50
N VAL A 149 -6.60 -11.93 -12.91
CA VAL A 149 -7.65 -11.14 -13.56
C VAL A 149 -7.10 -9.75 -13.88
N LEU A 150 -6.93 -9.44 -15.17
CA LEU A 150 -6.35 -8.19 -15.65
C LEU A 150 -7.43 -7.28 -16.24
N ALA A 151 -7.77 -6.22 -15.52
CA ALA A 151 -8.82 -5.29 -15.96
C ALA A 151 -8.41 -4.46 -17.18
N GLY A 152 -9.40 -3.95 -17.92
CA GLY A 152 -9.17 -2.96 -18.98
C GLY A 152 -8.88 -1.56 -18.42
N GLY A 153 -8.21 -0.72 -19.22
CA GLY A 153 -7.81 0.63 -18.79
C GLY A 153 -6.73 1.34 -19.62
N GLY A 154 -6.39 0.85 -20.82
CA GLY A 154 -5.45 1.50 -21.75
C GLY A 154 -4.07 1.73 -21.14
N ALA A 155 -3.55 2.97 -21.21
CA ALA A 155 -2.21 3.34 -20.73
C ALA A 155 -1.94 3.03 -19.24
N LYS A 156 -3.00 2.90 -18.43
CA LYS A 156 -2.89 2.48 -17.03
C LYS A 156 -2.38 1.03 -16.87
N GLY A 157 -2.40 0.24 -17.95
CA GLY A 157 -1.97 -1.15 -18.00
C GLY A 157 -0.51 -1.39 -17.59
N ALA A 158 0.36 -0.37 -17.64
CA ALA A 158 1.73 -0.44 -17.12
C ALA A 158 1.80 -0.96 -15.67
N TYR A 159 0.80 -0.62 -14.83
CA TYR A 159 0.70 -1.11 -13.46
C TYR A 159 0.66 -2.64 -13.38
N GLN A 160 -0.04 -3.30 -14.31
CA GLN A 160 -0.17 -4.77 -14.33
C GLN A 160 1.17 -5.48 -14.56
N ILE A 161 2.12 -4.85 -15.26
CA ILE A 161 3.46 -5.41 -15.45
C ILE A 161 4.27 -5.38 -14.14
N GLY A 162 4.13 -4.32 -13.35
CA GLY A 162 4.70 -4.25 -12.00
C GLY A 162 4.15 -5.32 -11.07
N VAL A 163 2.82 -5.54 -11.13
CA VAL A 163 2.17 -6.64 -10.41
C VAL A 163 2.76 -7.98 -10.83
N TRP A 164 2.84 -8.24 -12.14
CA TRP A 164 3.39 -9.48 -12.67
C TRP A 164 4.84 -9.70 -12.21
N GLN A 165 5.69 -8.67 -12.22
CA GLN A 165 7.05 -8.73 -11.69
C GLN A 165 7.08 -9.21 -10.23
N ALA A 166 6.31 -8.57 -9.35
CA ALA A 166 6.31 -8.90 -7.93
C ALA A 166 5.80 -10.33 -7.66
N LEU A 167 4.77 -10.77 -8.37
CA LEU A 167 4.25 -12.14 -8.27
C LEU A 167 5.30 -13.18 -8.69
N MET A 168 6.02 -12.93 -9.80
CA MET A 168 7.08 -13.81 -10.29
C MET A 168 8.25 -13.90 -9.30
N GLU A 169 8.71 -12.76 -8.76
CA GLU A 169 9.78 -12.72 -7.78
C GLU A 169 9.44 -13.47 -6.47
N HIS A 170 8.16 -13.43 -6.07
CA HIS A 170 7.67 -14.14 -4.89
C HIS A 170 7.37 -15.63 -5.15
N GLY A 171 7.39 -16.07 -6.41
CA GLY A 171 7.07 -17.46 -6.78
C GLY A 171 5.58 -17.79 -6.77
N VAL A 172 4.69 -16.80 -6.91
CA VAL A 172 3.25 -17.03 -7.02
C VAL A 172 2.93 -17.53 -8.42
N ASP A 173 2.55 -18.81 -8.53
CA ASP A 173 2.11 -19.40 -9.80
C ASP A 173 0.61 -19.19 -10.06
N PHE A 174 0.26 -19.03 -11.33
CA PHE A 174 -1.12 -18.90 -11.79
C PHE A 174 -1.28 -19.50 -13.19
N GLN A 175 -2.35 -20.26 -13.36
CA GLN A 175 -2.60 -21.05 -14.57
C GLN A 175 -3.73 -20.47 -15.43
N ILE A 176 -4.58 -19.66 -14.83
CA ILE A 176 -5.74 -19.03 -15.47
C ILE A 176 -5.47 -17.54 -15.55
N ILE A 177 -5.53 -16.97 -16.76
CA ILE A 177 -5.45 -15.53 -16.95
C ILE A 177 -6.72 -15.11 -17.66
N SER A 178 -7.40 -14.11 -17.13
CA SER A 178 -8.57 -13.50 -17.76
C SER A 178 -8.30 -12.00 -17.94
N GLY A 179 -8.51 -11.49 -19.15
CA GLY A 179 -8.10 -10.14 -19.50
C GLY A 179 -9.13 -9.42 -20.36
N THR A 180 -9.26 -8.11 -20.14
CA THR A 180 -10.07 -7.23 -20.98
C THR A 180 -9.22 -6.08 -21.47
N SER A 181 -9.32 -5.72 -22.76
CA SER A 181 -8.61 -4.58 -23.34
C SER A 181 -7.10 -4.72 -23.17
N VAL A 182 -6.43 -3.68 -22.65
CA VAL A 182 -5.00 -3.76 -22.28
C VAL A 182 -4.69 -4.94 -21.37
N GLY A 183 -5.63 -5.38 -20.52
CA GLY A 183 -5.46 -6.58 -19.69
C GLY A 183 -5.37 -7.87 -20.51
N ALA A 184 -6.06 -7.97 -21.65
CA ALA A 184 -5.89 -9.09 -22.57
C ALA A 184 -4.53 -9.04 -23.28
N LEU A 185 -4.08 -7.85 -23.71
CA LEU A 185 -2.77 -7.65 -24.32
C LEU A 185 -1.62 -7.98 -23.35
N ASN A 186 -1.69 -7.47 -22.12
CA ASN A 186 -0.75 -7.81 -21.06
C ASN A 186 -0.84 -9.29 -20.68
N GLY A 187 -2.03 -9.89 -20.71
CA GLY A 187 -2.19 -11.34 -20.58
C GLY A 187 -1.38 -12.11 -21.63
N GLY A 188 -1.37 -11.64 -22.88
CA GLY A 188 -0.50 -12.19 -23.93
C GLY A 188 0.99 -12.10 -23.59
N LEU A 189 1.45 -10.96 -23.07
CA LEU A 189 2.85 -10.78 -22.62
C LEU A 189 3.19 -11.72 -21.46
N VAL A 190 2.26 -11.91 -20.52
CA VAL A 190 2.43 -12.83 -19.38
C VAL A 190 2.53 -14.28 -19.86
N LEU A 191 1.75 -14.69 -20.87
CA LEU A 191 1.84 -16.02 -21.48
C LEU A 191 3.19 -16.25 -22.15
N GLN A 192 3.71 -15.23 -22.82
CA GLN A 192 5.01 -15.26 -23.48
C GLN A 192 6.16 -15.42 -22.47
N GLY A 193 6.01 -14.87 -21.26
CA GLY A 193 6.94 -15.09 -20.16
C GLY A 193 8.20 -14.21 -20.18
N ASP A 194 8.32 -13.26 -21.10
CA ASP A 194 9.45 -12.31 -21.17
C ASP A 194 9.10 -10.99 -20.46
N LEU A 195 9.28 -10.99 -19.14
CA LEU A 195 9.02 -9.82 -18.29
C LEU A 195 9.86 -8.61 -18.70
N LYS A 196 11.13 -8.82 -19.07
CA LYS A 196 12.04 -7.74 -19.43
C LYS A 196 11.59 -7.06 -20.72
N ALA A 197 11.22 -7.84 -21.74
CA ALA A 197 10.67 -7.29 -22.98
C ALA A 197 9.37 -6.51 -22.72
N ALA A 198 8.49 -7.01 -21.85
CA ALA A 198 7.26 -6.32 -21.48
C ALA A 198 7.52 -4.98 -20.77
N GLN A 199 8.46 -4.95 -19.81
CA GLN A 199 8.88 -3.71 -19.15
C GLN A 199 9.50 -2.72 -20.15
N GLU A 200 10.45 -3.16 -20.97
CA GLU A 200 11.08 -2.30 -21.97
C GLU A 200 10.08 -1.73 -22.97
N MET A 201 9.07 -2.51 -23.35
CA MET A 201 8.00 -2.06 -24.22
C MET A 201 7.21 -0.92 -23.58
N TRP A 202 6.70 -1.12 -22.36
CA TRP A 202 5.95 -0.10 -21.64
C TRP A 202 6.79 1.14 -21.34
N GLN A 203 8.11 1.00 -21.15
CA GLN A 203 9.02 2.13 -20.97
C GLN A 203 9.28 2.92 -22.24
N LYS A 204 9.01 2.36 -23.42
CA LYS A 204 9.25 2.99 -24.74
C LYS A 204 7.95 3.35 -25.46
N ILE A 205 6.79 2.99 -24.90
CA ILE A 205 5.50 3.18 -25.54
C ILE A 205 5.09 4.65 -25.47
N GLU A 206 4.58 5.17 -26.58
CA GLU A 206 4.14 6.56 -26.72
C GLU A 206 2.82 6.59 -27.48
N THR A 207 1.97 7.58 -27.20
CA THR A 207 0.62 7.68 -27.77
C THR A 207 0.61 7.60 -29.31
N ARG A 208 1.55 8.28 -29.98
CA ARG A 208 1.71 8.26 -31.45
C ARG A 208 2.06 6.90 -32.05
N LYS A 209 2.59 5.97 -31.26
CA LYS A 209 2.93 4.61 -31.71
C LYS A 209 1.71 3.69 -31.67
N ILE A 210 0.63 4.12 -31.03
CA ILE A 210 -0.59 3.33 -30.81
C ILE A 210 -1.73 3.87 -31.65
N LEU A 211 -1.87 5.20 -31.70
CA LEU A 211 -2.94 5.90 -32.38
C LEU A 211 -2.34 6.80 -33.47
N ASP A 212 -2.91 6.73 -34.68
CA ASP A 212 -2.52 7.56 -35.81
C ASP A 212 -3.09 8.98 -35.63
N PHE A 213 -2.33 9.84 -34.94
CA PHE A 213 -2.70 11.23 -34.63
C PHE A 213 -2.01 12.23 -35.56
N PRO A 214 -2.76 13.11 -36.25
CA PRO A 214 -2.19 14.25 -36.97
C PRO A 214 -1.93 15.40 -35.99
N MET A 215 -0.76 15.43 -35.34
CA MET A 215 -0.30 16.59 -34.55
C MET A 215 0.59 17.47 -35.44
N LYS A 216 0.37 18.79 -35.45
CA LYS A 216 1.27 19.74 -36.15
C LYS A 216 2.59 19.84 -35.37
N GLU A 217 3.71 19.69 -36.07
CA GLU A 217 5.06 19.51 -35.48
C GLU A 217 5.64 20.73 -34.73
N ASP A 218 5.03 21.91 -34.78
CA ASP A 218 5.57 23.11 -34.14
C ASP A 218 4.64 23.66 -33.06
N THR A 219 5.05 23.57 -31.79
CA THR A 219 5.24 24.73 -30.89
C THR A 219 5.58 24.29 -29.46
N ALA A 220 6.67 24.84 -28.92
CA ALA A 220 7.28 24.52 -27.63
C ALA A 220 6.50 25.00 -26.39
N ILE A 221 5.17 25.15 -26.46
CA ILE A 221 4.35 25.53 -25.30
C ILE A 221 3.03 24.74 -25.35
N ARG A 222 2.93 23.68 -24.54
CA ARG A 222 1.70 22.92 -24.32
C ARG A 222 0.91 23.59 -23.18
N SER A 223 0.01 24.50 -23.53
CA SER A 223 -0.95 25.03 -22.55
C SER A 223 -2.15 24.07 -22.40
N PRO A 224 -2.73 23.91 -21.18
CA PRO A 224 -3.87 23.03 -20.92
C PRO A 224 -5.08 23.28 -21.83
N ASP A 225 -5.32 24.53 -22.20
CA ASP A 225 -6.44 24.92 -23.08
C ASP A 225 -6.30 24.33 -24.49
N ARG A 226 -5.08 24.22 -25.02
CA ARG A 226 -4.82 23.64 -26.35
C ARG A 226 -4.95 22.12 -26.34
N LEU A 227 -4.52 21.44 -25.26
CA LEU A 227 -4.72 20.01 -25.11
C LEU A 227 -6.22 19.66 -25.06
N LEU A 228 -7.03 20.46 -24.38
CA LEU A 228 -8.48 20.27 -24.32
C LEU A 228 -9.14 20.48 -25.69
N GLU A 229 -8.70 21.50 -26.44
CA GLU A 229 -9.16 21.78 -27.81
C GLU A 229 -8.78 20.65 -28.78
N GLU A 230 -7.57 20.10 -28.69
CA GLU A 230 -7.12 18.94 -29.46
C GLU A 230 -7.90 17.66 -29.11
N MET A 231 -8.19 17.43 -27.83
CA MET A 231 -9.01 16.29 -27.38
C MET A 231 -10.48 16.40 -27.84
N GLN A 232 -11.05 17.61 -27.87
CA GLN A 232 -12.41 17.84 -28.39
C GLN A 232 -12.48 17.63 -29.91
N ASN A 233 -11.50 18.14 -30.65
CA ASN A 233 -11.37 17.92 -32.09
C ASN A 233 -11.14 16.43 -32.42
N PHE A 234 -10.41 15.70 -31.58
CA PHE A 234 -10.26 14.26 -31.66
C PHE A 234 -11.59 13.52 -31.43
N ALA A 235 -12.31 13.83 -30.35
CA ALA A 235 -13.59 13.19 -30.06
C ALA A 235 -14.60 13.40 -31.22
N PHE A 236 -14.61 14.60 -31.81
CA PHE A 236 -15.46 14.93 -32.95
C PHE A 236 -15.05 14.22 -34.25
N SER A 237 -13.74 14.12 -34.53
CA SER A 237 -13.21 13.44 -35.73
C SER A 237 -13.29 11.91 -35.65
N ALA A 238 -13.09 11.33 -34.46
CA ALA A 238 -13.24 9.90 -34.20
C ALA A 238 -14.70 9.43 -34.40
N LEU A 239 -15.68 10.25 -34.01
CA LEU A 239 -17.10 9.98 -34.24
C LEU A 239 -17.49 10.07 -35.73
N THR A 240 -16.87 10.98 -36.49
CA THR A 240 -17.19 11.19 -37.91
C THR A 240 -16.50 10.19 -38.85
N ASN A 241 -15.35 9.64 -38.45
CA ASN A 241 -14.55 8.71 -39.26
C ASN A 241 -14.70 7.22 -38.89
N LYS A 242 -15.70 6.84 -38.08
CA LYS A 242 -15.89 5.46 -37.53
C LYS A 242 -14.71 4.97 -36.68
N GLY A 243 -14.01 5.89 -36.04
CA GLY A 243 -12.87 5.65 -35.14
C GLY A 243 -11.51 5.94 -35.76
N VAL A 244 -10.47 6.01 -34.93
CA VAL A 244 -9.08 6.18 -35.36
C VAL A 244 -8.47 4.81 -35.68
N SER A 245 -7.70 4.75 -36.77
CA SER A 245 -7.05 3.53 -37.25
C SER A 245 -6.26 2.85 -36.13
N SER A 246 -6.50 1.56 -35.96
CA SER A 246 -5.79 0.69 -35.01
C SER A 246 -4.55 0.06 -35.62
N LYS A 247 -4.22 0.38 -36.89
CA LYS A 247 -3.07 -0.21 -37.59
C LYS A 247 -1.73 -0.06 -36.84
N PRO A 248 -1.37 1.10 -36.24
CA PRO A 248 -0.15 1.19 -35.45
C PRO A 248 -0.14 0.25 -34.24
N LEU A 249 -1.28 0.13 -33.54
CA LEU A 249 -1.45 -0.83 -32.45
C LEU A 249 -1.36 -2.28 -32.96
N ARG A 250 -1.96 -2.62 -34.10
CA ARG A 250 -1.85 -3.94 -34.72
C ARG A 250 -0.40 -4.29 -35.04
N ASP A 251 0.33 -3.39 -35.67
CA ASP A 251 1.73 -3.58 -36.02
C ASP A 251 2.60 -3.73 -34.77
N LEU A 252 2.34 -2.92 -33.74
CA LEU A 252 3.01 -3.01 -32.44
C LEU A 252 2.74 -4.36 -31.77
N VAL A 253 1.48 -4.78 -31.64
CA VAL A 253 1.08 -6.05 -31.01
C VAL A 253 1.66 -7.24 -31.80
N GLY A 254 1.62 -7.20 -33.13
CA GLY A 254 2.19 -8.25 -33.99
C GLY A 254 3.72 -8.36 -33.95
N GLN A 255 4.42 -7.26 -33.65
CA GLN A 255 5.88 -7.28 -33.42
C GLN A 255 6.25 -7.79 -32.02
N LEU A 256 5.40 -7.52 -31.03
CA LEU A 256 5.69 -7.84 -29.63
C LEU A 256 5.30 -9.26 -29.23
N LEU A 257 4.19 -9.77 -29.75
CA LEU A 257 3.63 -11.06 -29.37
C LEU A 257 3.99 -12.14 -30.38
N ASN A 258 4.64 -13.19 -29.90
CA ASN A 258 4.87 -14.40 -30.67
C ASN A 258 3.70 -15.37 -30.49
N THR A 259 2.86 -15.50 -31.52
CA THR A 259 1.65 -16.33 -31.52
C THR A 259 1.93 -17.80 -31.16
N GLN A 260 3.06 -18.35 -31.62
CA GLN A 260 3.44 -19.73 -31.33
C GLN A 260 3.79 -19.91 -29.85
N GLN A 261 4.51 -18.95 -29.25
CA GLN A 261 4.83 -18.99 -27.82
C GLN A 261 3.57 -18.86 -26.95
N LEU A 262 2.64 -17.99 -27.35
CA LEU A 262 1.35 -17.84 -26.66
C LEU A 262 0.56 -19.17 -26.65
N LEU A 263 0.46 -19.83 -27.80
CA LEU A 263 -0.26 -21.11 -27.93
C LEU A 263 0.44 -22.28 -27.24
N ALA A 264 1.78 -22.25 -27.17
CA ALA A 264 2.59 -23.27 -26.51
C ALA A 264 2.62 -23.15 -24.98
N SER A 265 2.23 -22.00 -24.42
CA SER A 265 2.21 -21.76 -22.97
C SER A 265 1.29 -22.75 -22.25
N GLU A 266 1.72 -23.27 -21.10
CA GLU A 266 0.86 -24.13 -20.26
C GLU A 266 -0.30 -23.32 -19.66
N LYS A 267 -0.04 -22.04 -19.35
CA LYS A 267 -1.02 -21.07 -18.89
C LYS A 267 -2.10 -20.84 -19.95
N LYS A 268 -3.31 -20.50 -19.50
CA LYS A 268 -4.47 -20.24 -20.36
C LYS A 268 -4.88 -18.78 -20.28
N LEU A 269 -5.10 -18.15 -21.44
CA LEU A 269 -5.61 -16.79 -21.53
C LEU A 269 -7.04 -16.78 -22.07
N PHE A 270 -7.91 -16.14 -21.32
CA PHE A 270 -9.29 -15.86 -21.68
C PHE A 270 -9.45 -14.36 -21.88
N LEU A 271 -9.74 -13.92 -23.09
CA LEU A 271 -10.00 -12.51 -23.38
C LEU A 271 -11.49 -12.23 -23.49
N CYS A 272 -11.90 -11.06 -23.00
CA CYS A 272 -13.26 -10.55 -23.18
C CYS A 272 -13.30 -9.49 -24.28
N THR A 273 -14.25 -9.61 -25.19
CA THR A 273 -14.59 -8.61 -26.21
C THR A 273 -16.11 -8.46 -26.29
N THR A 274 -16.60 -7.43 -26.96
CA THR A 274 -18.03 -7.16 -27.11
C THR A 274 -18.40 -7.17 -28.59
N LYS A 275 -19.37 -8.00 -28.98
CA LYS A 275 -19.93 -7.97 -30.34
C LYS A 275 -20.73 -6.68 -30.52
N MET A 276 -20.33 -5.83 -31.46
CA MET A 276 -20.82 -4.44 -31.59
C MET A 276 -22.32 -4.38 -31.90
N LYS A 277 -22.82 -5.25 -32.78
CA LYS A 277 -24.20 -5.22 -33.29
C LYS A 277 -25.28 -5.30 -32.22
N ASN A 278 -25.07 -6.14 -31.20
CA ASN A 278 -26.04 -6.41 -30.14
C ASN A 278 -25.46 -6.15 -28.73
N LEU A 279 -24.23 -5.64 -28.66
CA LEU A 279 -23.47 -5.45 -27.42
C LEU A 279 -23.49 -6.72 -26.57
N VAL A 280 -23.17 -7.87 -27.14
CA VAL A 280 -23.09 -9.13 -26.38
C VAL A 280 -21.64 -9.42 -26.02
N GLU A 281 -21.41 -9.80 -24.77
CA GLU A 281 -20.10 -10.26 -24.29
C GLU A 281 -19.71 -11.54 -25.04
N VAL A 282 -18.47 -11.58 -25.50
CA VAL A 282 -17.84 -12.76 -26.10
C VAL A 282 -16.54 -13.02 -25.34
N VAL A 283 -16.43 -14.23 -24.81
CA VAL A 283 -15.22 -14.69 -24.10
C VAL A 283 -14.52 -15.70 -24.99
N ILE A 284 -13.25 -15.45 -25.28
CA ILE A 284 -12.42 -16.27 -26.16
C ILE A 284 -11.32 -16.93 -25.33
N ASP A 285 -11.20 -18.26 -25.41
CA ASP A 285 -9.96 -18.95 -25.08
C ASP A 285 -9.04 -18.83 -26.28
N ILE A 286 -7.86 -18.25 -26.09
CA ILE A 286 -6.92 -18.07 -27.21
C ILE A 286 -6.46 -19.39 -27.82
N LYS A 287 -6.58 -20.51 -27.10
CA LYS A 287 -6.23 -21.84 -27.61
C LYS A 287 -7.28 -22.41 -28.56
N ASP A 288 -8.49 -21.86 -28.54
CA ASP A 288 -9.61 -22.32 -29.37
C ASP A 288 -9.70 -21.57 -30.71
N VAL A 289 -8.86 -20.55 -30.94
CA VAL A 289 -8.87 -19.75 -32.17
C VAL A 289 -7.71 -20.10 -33.11
N PRO A 290 -7.88 -19.97 -34.43
CA PRO A 290 -6.78 -20.14 -35.38
C PRO A 290 -5.63 -19.17 -35.10
N GLU A 291 -4.39 -19.63 -35.20
CA GLU A 291 -3.19 -18.81 -34.96
C GLU A 291 -3.21 -17.50 -35.77
N ALA A 292 -3.66 -17.56 -37.03
CA ALA A 292 -3.75 -16.41 -37.93
C ALA A 292 -4.71 -15.31 -37.44
N GLN A 293 -5.69 -15.65 -36.59
CA GLN A 293 -6.67 -14.71 -36.03
C GLN A 293 -6.33 -14.28 -34.59
N LEU A 294 -5.28 -14.83 -33.99
CA LEU A 294 -4.98 -14.61 -32.57
C LEU A 294 -4.77 -13.11 -32.26
N ILE A 295 -4.00 -12.43 -33.10
CA ILE A 295 -3.77 -10.99 -32.98
C ILE A 295 -5.06 -10.20 -33.19
N ASP A 296 -5.94 -10.63 -34.11
CA ASP A 296 -7.24 -9.98 -34.34
C ASP A 296 -8.12 -10.06 -33.09
N TRP A 297 -8.19 -11.21 -32.42
CA TRP A 297 -8.97 -11.37 -31.19
C TRP A 297 -8.43 -10.55 -30.03
N LEU A 298 -7.09 -10.43 -29.91
CA LEU A 298 -6.46 -9.55 -28.93
C LEU A 298 -6.77 -8.07 -29.20
N LEU A 299 -6.74 -7.64 -30.47
CA LEU A 299 -7.12 -6.29 -30.87
C LEU A 299 -8.61 -6.02 -30.65
N ALA A 300 -9.48 -6.98 -30.98
CA ALA A 300 -10.91 -6.88 -30.72
C ALA A 300 -11.23 -6.63 -29.24
N SER A 301 -10.44 -7.21 -28.32
CA SER A 301 -10.56 -6.93 -26.89
C SER A 301 -10.18 -5.49 -26.51
N ALA A 302 -9.25 -4.88 -27.26
CA ALA A 302 -8.68 -3.55 -27.00
C ALA A 302 -9.19 -2.42 -27.91
N SER A 303 -10.09 -2.72 -28.85
CA SER A 303 -10.74 -1.74 -29.75
C SER A 303 -11.69 -0.82 -28.98
N PHE A 304 -11.15 0.20 -28.30
CA PHE A 304 -11.90 1.18 -27.51
C PHE A 304 -12.64 2.20 -28.40
N TYR A 305 -13.69 1.75 -29.09
CA TYR A 305 -14.56 2.58 -29.91
C TYR A 305 -15.18 3.73 -29.11
N PRO A 306 -15.45 4.92 -29.70
CA PRO A 306 -15.01 5.39 -31.00
C PRO A 306 -13.55 5.86 -31.02
N ALA A 307 -12.83 5.90 -29.89
CA ALA A 307 -11.44 6.36 -29.87
C ALA A 307 -10.52 5.49 -30.74
N MET A 308 -10.85 4.20 -30.90
CA MET A 308 -10.21 3.25 -31.81
C MET A 308 -11.26 2.60 -32.73
N GLU A 309 -10.87 2.22 -33.93
CA GLU A 309 -11.75 1.46 -34.83
C GLU A 309 -12.15 0.10 -34.24
N ALA A 310 -13.36 -0.36 -34.61
CA ALA A 310 -13.82 -1.71 -34.28
C ALA A 310 -13.06 -2.75 -35.12
N THR A 311 -12.73 -3.88 -34.52
CA THR A 311 -12.05 -4.98 -35.22
C THR A 311 -13.07 -5.85 -35.94
N GLU A 312 -12.88 -6.08 -37.24
CA GLU A 312 -13.69 -7.01 -38.03
C GLU A 312 -13.06 -8.41 -38.02
N ILE A 313 -13.82 -9.41 -37.58
CA ILE A 313 -13.42 -10.82 -37.59
C ILE A 313 -14.56 -11.61 -38.25
N GLU A 314 -14.25 -12.31 -39.34
CA GLU A 314 -15.21 -13.13 -40.09
C GLU A 314 -16.51 -12.39 -40.48
N GLY A 315 -16.41 -11.12 -40.83
CA GLY A 315 -17.55 -10.28 -41.26
C GLY A 315 -18.40 -9.73 -40.11
N GLU A 316 -17.98 -9.91 -38.86
CA GLU A 316 -18.63 -9.37 -37.67
C GLU A 316 -17.71 -8.36 -36.97
N PHE A 317 -18.29 -7.30 -36.41
CA PHE A 317 -17.55 -6.23 -35.74
C PHE A 317 -17.53 -6.41 -34.22
N TYR A 318 -16.33 -6.26 -33.66
CA TYR A 318 -16.04 -6.40 -32.24
C TYR A 318 -15.38 -5.14 -31.69
N VAL A 319 -15.72 -4.80 -30.45
CA VAL A 319 -15.20 -3.66 -29.71
C VAL A 319 -14.75 -4.10 -28.31
N ASP A 320 -14.13 -3.17 -27.59
CA ASP A 320 -13.53 -3.42 -26.28
C ASP A 320 -14.44 -4.23 -25.33
N GLY A 321 -13.85 -5.19 -24.61
CA GLY A 321 -14.60 -6.01 -23.65
C GLY A 321 -15.16 -5.20 -22.47
N GLY A 322 -14.57 -4.04 -22.17
CA GLY A 322 -14.97 -3.13 -21.11
C GLY A 322 -16.40 -2.59 -21.25
N TYR A 323 -16.98 -2.67 -22.46
CA TYR A 323 -18.39 -2.38 -22.70
C TYR A 323 -19.36 -3.33 -21.98
N ARG A 324 -18.91 -4.51 -21.54
CA ARG A 324 -19.72 -5.50 -20.81
C ARG A 324 -19.04 -6.09 -19.59
N ASN A 325 -17.73 -6.33 -19.65
CA ASN A 325 -16.99 -6.98 -18.58
C ASN A 325 -15.54 -6.47 -18.52
N ASN A 326 -15.36 -5.34 -17.83
CA ASN A 326 -14.04 -4.73 -17.68
C ASN A 326 -13.13 -5.46 -16.69
N ILE A 327 -13.68 -6.26 -15.77
CA ILE A 327 -12.96 -7.00 -14.74
C ILE A 327 -13.48 -8.45 -14.75
N PRO A 328 -12.93 -9.34 -15.61
CA PRO A 328 -13.52 -10.63 -15.95
C PRO A 328 -13.34 -11.72 -14.86
N ILE A 329 -13.77 -11.41 -13.63
CA ILE A 329 -13.70 -12.30 -12.45
C ILE A 329 -14.51 -13.59 -12.66
N ASP A 330 -15.69 -13.46 -13.25
CA ASP A 330 -16.57 -14.59 -13.54
C ASP A 330 -15.92 -15.58 -14.52
N VAL A 331 -15.14 -15.07 -15.47
CA VAL A 331 -14.41 -15.90 -16.43
C VAL A 331 -13.41 -16.78 -15.69
N ALA A 332 -12.60 -16.22 -14.79
CA ALA A 332 -11.64 -17.01 -14.01
C ALA A 332 -12.34 -18.06 -13.11
N ILE A 333 -13.42 -17.68 -12.41
CA ILE A 333 -14.19 -18.59 -11.54
C ILE A 333 -14.79 -19.74 -12.34
N ASN A 334 -15.40 -19.45 -13.49
CA ASN A 334 -16.01 -20.46 -14.37
C ASN A 334 -14.99 -21.44 -14.95
N ARG A 335 -13.69 -21.11 -14.91
CA ARG A 335 -12.59 -21.99 -15.32
C ARG A 335 -11.91 -22.72 -14.17
N GLY A 336 -12.49 -22.65 -12.96
CA GLY A 336 -12.05 -23.40 -11.80
C GLY A 336 -11.05 -22.69 -10.91
N ALA A 337 -10.90 -21.36 -11.03
CA ALA A 337 -10.01 -20.61 -10.16
C ALA A 337 -10.43 -20.74 -8.68
N THR A 338 -9.49 -21.13 -7.81
CA THR A 338 -9.70 -21.20 -6.36
C THR A 338 -9.14 -20.00 -5.62
N GLU A 339 -8.24 -19.26 -6.27
CA GLU A 339 -7.67 -18.01 -5.80
C GLU A 339 -7.74 -17.00 -6.94
N LEU A 340 -7.98 -15.73 -6.63
CA LEU A 340 -8.05 -14.66 -7.61
C LEU A 340 -7.11 -13.54 -7.22
N ILE A 341 -6.18 -13.20 -8.11
CA ILE A 341 -5.40 -11.97 -8.05
C ILE A 341 -6.03 -11.02 -9.06
N ILE A 342 -6.76 -10.04 -8.55
CA ILE A 342 -7.57 -9.10 -9.34
C ILE A 342 -6.80 -7.79 -9.44
N VAL A 343 -6.40 -7.42 -10.65
CA VAL A 343 -5.66 -6.18 -10.92
C VAL A 343 -6.60 -5.15 -11.54
N ASP A 344 -7.16 -4.30 -10.69
CA ASP A 344 -8.07 -3.21 -11.07
C ASP A 344 -7.29 -1.90 -11.26
N ILE A 345 -7.08 -1.53 -12.52
CA ILE A 345 -6.43 -0.28 -12.92
C ILE A 345 -7.42 0.90 -13.06
N SER A 346 -8.67 0.76 -12.58
CA SER A 346 -9.72 1.78 -12.64
C SER A 346 -9.93 2.33 -14.06
N GLY A 347 -10.01 1.42 -15.04
CA GLY A 347 -10.34 1.76 -16.42
C GLY A 347 -11.82 2.04 -16.63
N PRO A 348 -12.18 2.73 -17.71
CA PRO A 348 -13.56 2.99 -18.08
C PRO A 348 -14.21 1.69 -18.54
N GLY A 349 -15.38 1.36 -17.99
CA GLY A 349 -16.11 0.16 -18.39
C GLY A 349 -17.02 -0.40 -17.31
N PHE A 350 -17.82 -1.39 -17.68
CA PHE A 350 -18.75 -2.06 -16.79
C PHE A 350 -18.05 -3.19 -16.03
N ALA A 351 -17.97 -3.07 -14.71
CA ALA A 351 -17.59 -4.20 -13.85
C ALA A 351 -18.82 -5.10 -13.64
N LYS A 352 -18.77 -6.32 -14.18
CA LYS A 352 -19.86 -7.29 -14.07
C LYS A 352 -20.00 -7.75 -12.62
N ASN A 353 -21.20 -7.62 -12.06
CA ASN A 353 -21.47 -8.08 -10.70
C ASN A 353 -21.39 -9.60 -10.63
N THR A 354 -20.34 -10.11 -10.00
CA THR A 354 -20.02 -11.54 -9.95
C THR A 354 -20.04 -12.03 -8.51
N SER A 355 -20.74 -13.14 -8.27
CA SER A 355 -20.74 -13.79 -6.96
C SER A 355 -19.48 -14.65 -6.82
N ILE A 356 -18.58 -14.25 -5.93
CA ILE A 356 -17.37 -15.01 -5.61
C ILE A 356 -17.72 -16.09 -4.55
N PRO A 357 -17.42 -17.38 -4.78
CA PRO A 357 -17.65 -18.43 -3.78
C PRO A 357 -16.86 -18.18 -2.50
N LEU A 358 -17.42 -18.48 -1.33
CA LEU A 358 -16.81 -18.21 -0.02
C LEU A 358 -15.41 -18.82 0.16
N LYS A 359 -15.16 -19.99 -0.44
CA LYS A 359 -13.86 -20.67 -0.40
C LYS A 359 -12.78 -20.08 -1.31
N THR A 360 -13.15 -19.10 -2.16
CA THR A 360 -12.25 -18.52 -3.16
C THR A 360 -11.48 -17.35 -2.56
N ALA A 361 -10.17 -17.50 -2.36
CA ALA A 361 -9.35 -16.41 -1.84
C ALA A 361 -9.21 -15.30 -2.88
N THR A 362 -9.23 -14.04 -2.46
CA THR A 362 -9.16 -12.90 -3.37
C THR A 362 -8.19 -11.83 -2.88
N HIS A 363 -7.28 -11.43 -3.76
CA HIS A 363 -6.37 -10.32 -3.60
C HIS A 363 -6.72 -9.23 -4.62
N LEU A 364 -7.22 -8.09 -4.16
CA LEU A 364 -7.53 -6.95 -5.02
C LEU A 364 -6.36 -5.97 -4.99
N LEU A 365 -5.68 -5.84 -6.13
CA LEU A 365 -4.64 -4.86 -6.38
C LEU A 365 -5.25 -3.69 -7.14
N LYS A 366 -5.34 -2.55 -6.47
CA LYS A 366 -5.90 -1.30 -6.99
C LYS A 366 -5.11 -0.14 -6.41
N SER A 367 -4.46 0.62 -7.29
CA SER A 367 -3.60 1.71 -6.84
C SER A 367 -4.40 2.82 -6.18
N ARG A 368 -3.78 3.38 -5.13
CA ARG A 368 -4.24 4.61 -4.47
C ARG A 368 -3.86 5.84 -5.26
N TRP A 369 -2.73 5.73 -5.93
CA TRP A 369 -2.22 6.77 -6.77
C TRP A 369 -2.97 6.75 -8.10
N PRO A 370 -3.30 7.92 -8.64
CA PRO A 370 -3.82 7.99 -9.98
C PRO A 370 -2.81 7.37 -10.95
N LEU A 371 -3.32 6.57 -11.89
CA LEU A 371 -2.50 5.90 -12.92
C LEU A 371 -2.44 6.70 -14.24
N GLY A 372 -3.06 7.90 -14.27
CA GLY A 372 -3.09 8.80 -15.41
C GLY A 372 -4.31 8.59 -16.32
N THR A 373 -4.20 9.06 -17.57
CA THR A 373 -5.31 9.03 -18.54
C THR A 373 -5.24 7.78 -19.42
N VAL A 374 -6.40 7.18 -19.71
CA VAL A 374 -6.55 5.90 -20.44
C VAL A 374 -5.88 5.90 -21.82
N LEU A 375 -5.93 7.02 -22.55
CA LEU A 375 -5.41 7.12 -23.93
C LEU A 375 -4.08 7.87 -24.03
N LEU A 376 -3.50 8.30 -22.91
CA LEU A 376 -2.23 9.04 -22.88
C LEU A 376 -1.11 8.10 -22.44
N PHE A 377 -0.37 7.58 -23.42
CA PHE A 377 0.79 6.73 -23.21
C PHE A 377 2.05 7.59 -23.17
N ASP A 378 2.70 7.57 -22.00
CA ASP A 378 3.92 8.28 -21.68
C ASP A 378 4.90 7.34 -20.98
N SER A 379 6.19 7.44 -21.31
CA SER A 379 7.24 6.56 -20.80
C SER A 379 7.50 6.77 -19.31
N GLY A 380 7.53 8.03 -18.85
CA GLY A 380 7.77 8.35 -17.44
C GLY A 380 6.62 7.88 -16.56
N ARG A 381 5.38 8.14 -17.00
CA ARG A 381 4.18 7.63 -16.32
C ARG A 381 4.12 6.10 -16.31
N SER A 382 4.52 5.45 -17.41
CA SER A 382 4.55 3.99 -17.47
C SER A 382 5.56 3.40 -16.48
N GLN A 383 6.75 4.01 -16.34
CA GLN A 383 7.75 3.61 -15.34
C GLN A 383 7.20 3.75 -13.91
N LEU A 384 6.58 4.90 -13.61
CA LEU A 384 5.93 5.14 -12.32
C LEU A 384 4.86 4.08 -12.03
N ASN A 385 3.96 3.82 -12.99
CA ASN A 385 2.88 2.85 -12.83
C ASN A 385 3.41 1.42 -12.62
N ILE A 386 4.45 1.00 -13.36
CA ILE A 386 5.13 -0.29 -13.13
C ILE A 386 5.64 -0.35 -11.70
N GLN A 387 6.34 0.69 -11.24
CA GLN A 387 6.91 0.71 -9.90
C GLN A 387 5.83 0.69 -8.80
N LEU A 388 4.71 1.40 -9.00
CA LEU A 388 3.55 1.34 -8.11
C LEU A 388 2.95 -0.07 -8.04
N GLY A 389 2.73 -0.70 -9.20
CA GLY A 389 2.23 -2.09 -9.26
C GLY A 389 3.13 -3.08 -8.55
N TYR A 390 4.45 -2.90 -8.70
CA TYR A 390 5.45 -3.70 -8.02
C TYR A 390 5.37 -3.54 -6.49
N LEU A 391 5.51 -2.31 -5.99
CA LEU A 391 5.55 -2.03 -4.55
C LEU A 391 4.24 -2.36 -3.84
N GLU A 392 3.09 -2.06 -4.45
CA GLU A 392 1.79 -2.38 -3.85
C GLU A 392 1.54 -3.89 -3.82
N THR A 393 2.04 -4.64 -4.80
CA THR A 393 1.98 -6.11 -4.77
C THR A 393 2.89 -6.67 -3.70
N LYS A 394 4.11 -6.13 -3.54
CA LYS A 394 5.02 -6.50 -2.44
C LYS A 394 4.42 -6.23 -1.06
N LYS A 395 3.66 -5.14 -0.89
CA LYS A 395 2.86 -4.89 0.31
C LYS A 395 1.76 -5.93 0.52
N MET A 396 1.05 -6.29 -0.54
CA MET A 396 0.01 -7.34 -0.49
C MET A 396 0.58 -8.70 -0.08
N LEU A 397 1.80 -9.01 -0.52
CA LEU A 397 2.55 -10.24 -0.19
C LEU A 397 3.21 -10.19 1.20
N GLY A 398 3.05 -9.09 1.96
CA GLY A 398 3.62 -8.93 3.30
C GLY A 398 5.12 -8.62 3.35
N GLU A 399 5.77 -8.38 2.21
CA GLU A 399 7.21 -8.02 2.15
C GLU A 399 7.47 -6.57 2.57
N TYR A 400 6.47 -5.70 2.44
CA TYR A 400 6.51 -4.29 2.84
C TYR A 400 5.24 -3.89 3.60
N SER A 401 5.31 -2.77 4.29
CA SER A 401 4.19 -2.15 5.01
C SER A 401 3.84 -0.78 4.44
N GLY A 402 2.81 -0.13 5.01
CA GLY A 402 2.26 1.15 4.56
C GLY A 402 0.99 0.99 3.75
N SER A 403 0.31 2.10 3.48
CA SER A 403 -0.92 2.09 2.69
C SER A 403 -0.75 2.86 1.39
N TRP A 404 -0.43 4.15 1.47
CA TRP A 404 -0.15 5.01 0.29
C TRP A 404 1.32 4.89 -0.10
N TYR A 405 2.21 4.95 0.88
CA TYR A 405 3.65 4.76 0.70
C TYR A 405 4.07 3.33 1.04
N THR A 406 5.34 3.03 0.80
CA THR A 406 5.90 1.68 0.99
C THR A 406 7.11 1.76 1.91
N PHE A 407 7.09 0.97 2.98
CA PHE A 407 8.13 0.97 4.02
C PHE A 407 8.76 -0.41 4.18
N SER A 408 10.10 -0.46 4.29
CA SER A 408 10.87 -1.70 4.40
C SER A 408 11.17 -2.13 5.84
N ASP A 409 11.16 -1.20 6.79
CA ASP A 409 11.59 -1.39 8.18
C ASP A 409 10.44 -1.61 9.18
N SER A 410 9.19 -1.62 8.70
CA SER A 410 8.00 -1.79 9.54
C SER A 410 7.12 -2.99 9.16
N THR A 411 7.75 -4.01 8.57
CA THR A 411 7.12 -5.27 8.12
C THR A 411 6.74 -6.21 9.25
N ALA A 412 7.44 -6.15 10.38
CA ALA A 412 7.14 -7.00 11.52
C ALA A 412 5.78 -6.64 12.11
N SER A 413 4.92 -7.65 12.28
CA SER A 413 3.63 -7.52 12.96
C SER A 413 3.81 -6.73 14.27
N GLY A 414 3.20 -5.55 14.33
CA GLY A 414 3.18 -4.69 15.52
C GLY A 414 4.23 -3.58 15.54
N ALA A 415 5.17 -3.55 14.58
CA ALA A 415 6.14 -2.46 14.45
C ALA A 415 5.44 -1.11 14.20
N VAL A 416 4.48 -1.08 13.27
CA VAL A 416 3.68 0.11 12.96
C VAL A 416 2.90 0.60 14.19
N VAL A 417 2.34 -0.31 15.00
CA VAL A 417 1.58 0.06 16.19
C VAL A 417 2.47 0.58 17.31
N ARG A 418 3.61 -0.08 17.56
CA ARG A 418 4.62 0.44 18.50
C ARG A 418 5.08 1.84 18.08
N TYR A 419 5.33 2.03 16.79
CA TYR A 419 5.71 3.32 16.26
C TYR A 419 4.60 4.36 16.41
N ASN A 420 3.35 4.01 16.10
CA ASN A 420 2.20 4.89 16.32
C ASN A 420 2.05 5.30 17.80
N GLN A 421 2.30 4.39 18.75
CA GLN A 421 2.31 4.71 20.19
C GLN A 421 3.44 5.68 20.57
N LEU A 422 4.62 5.54 19.97
CA LEU A 422 5.71 6.49 20.14
C LEU A 422 5.35 7.86 19.55
N LEU A 423 4.79 7.91 18.34
CA LEU A 423 4.28 9.13 17.72
C LEU A 423 3.20 9.80 18.58
N MET A 424 2.23 9.06 19.11
CA MET A 424 1.19 9.58 20.01
C MET A 424 1.82 10.37 21.18
N ARG A 425 2.80 9.78 21.86
CA ARG A 425 3.46 10.38 23.02
C ARG A 425 4.36 11.56 22.65
N LYS A 426 4.88 11.58 21.42
CA LYS A 426 5.72 12.67 20.89
C LYS A 426 4.88 13.86 20.41
N VAL A 427 3.84 13.60 19.64
CA VAL A 427 3.04 14.61 18.94
C VAL A 427 2.02 15.27 19.86
N LEU A 428 1.41 14.51 20.78
CA LEU A 428 0.30 14.97 21.61
C LEU A 428 0.71 15.18 23.06
N THR A 429 0.20 16.23 23.69
CA THR A 429 0.40 16.47 25.13
C THR A 429 -0.41 15.49 25.98
N PRO A 430 -0.03 15.23 27.24
CA PRO A 430 -0.83 14.39 28.14
C PRO A 430 -2.28 14.86 28.30
N GLU A 431 -2.50 16.19 28.27
CA GLU A 431 -3.84 16.76 28.32
C GLU A 431 -4.63 16.47 27.03
N GLN A 432 -4.02 16.65 25.86
CA GLN A 432 -4.63 16.32 24.57
C GLN A 432 -4.94 14.84 24.45
N ILE A 433 -4.05 13.95 24.92
CA ILE A 433 -4.30 12.50 24.98
C ILE A 433 -5.51 12.20 25.88
N LYS A 434 -5.65 12.90 27.00
CA LYS A 434 -6.82 12.76 27.89
C LYS A 434 -8.11 13.28 27.26
N ILE A 435 -8.02 14.34 26.45
CA ILE A 435 -9.14 14.93 25.70
C ILE A 435 -9.56 14.04 24.53
N LEU A 436 -8.61 13.34 23.91
CA LEU A 436 -8.83 12.27 22.95
C LEU A 436 -9.47 11.07 23.67
N SER A 437 -10.74 11.24 24.06
CA SER A 437 -11.60 10.15 24.51
C SER A 437 -11.81 9.15 23.37
N HIS A 438 -12.30 7.96 23.71
CA HIS A 438 -12.66 6.95 22.71
C HIS A 438 -13.59 7.50 21.61
N GLU A 439 -14.63 8.26 21.98
CA GLU A 439 -15.56 8.85 21.01
C GLU A 439 -14.86 9.78 20.00
N PHE A 440 -13.92 10.61 20.48
CA PHE A 440 -13.27 11.58 19.62
C PHE A 440 -12.23 10.92 18.69
N ILE A 441 -11.55 9.89 19.18
CA ILE A 441 -10.65 9.05 18.40
C ILE A 441 -11.41 8.32 17.28
N ASP A 442 -12.61 7.83 17.56
CA ASP A 442 -13.44 7.14 16.57
C ASP A 442 -13.86 8.08 15.43
N GLU A 443 -14.22 9.34 15.74
CA GLU A 443 -14.55 10.34 14.72
C GLU A 443 -13.36 10.66 13.79
N VAL A 444 -12.18 10.90 14.37
CA VAL A 444 -10.95 11.16 13.60
C VAL A 444 -10.59 9.95 12.74
N SER A 445 -10.65 8.76 13.33
CA SER A 445 -10.35 7.51 12.65
C SER A 445 -11.36 7.21 11.54
N GLU A 446 -12.64 7.56 11.70
CA GLU A 446 -13.64 7.43 10.64
C GLU A 446 -13.34 8.34 9.44
N LYS A 447 -12.92 9.59 9.67
CA LYS A 447 -12.50 10.51 8.60
C LYS A 447 -11.28 9.97 7.84
N ILE A 448 -10.28 9.47 8.56
CA ILE A 448 -9.08 8.87 7.94
C ILE A 448 -9.42 7.56 7.23
N ARG A 449 -10.26 6.70 7.83
CA ARG A 449 -10.75 5.47 7.19
C ARG A 449 -11.48 5.76 5.88
N LYS A 450 -12.28 6.82 5.79
CA LYS A 450 -12.91 7.23 4.52
C LYS A 450 -11.87 7.54 3.44
N LEU A 451 -10.82 8.29 3.77
CA LEU A 451 -9.72 8.59 2.84
C LEU A 451 -8.93 7.32 2.46
N TYR A 452 -8.74 6.41 3.40
CA TYR A 452 -8.00 5.17 3.23
C TYR A 452 -8.88 3.97 2.84
N HIS A 453 -10.17 4.18 2.52
CA HIS A 453 -11.14 3.12 2.24
C HIS A 453 -11.08 1.95 3.26
N ASP A 454 -11.22 2.30 4.55
CA ASP A 454 -11.23 1.42 5.73
C ASP A 454 -9.94 0.63 6.02
N ARG A 455 -8.83 0.90 5.32
CA ARG A 455 -7.54 0.23 5.55
C ARG A 455 -6.71 0.77 6.72
N VAL A 456 -7.19 1.81 7.41
CA VAL A 456 -6.48 2.41 8.57
C VAL A 456 -7.19 2.08 9.86
N SER A 457 -6.35 1.83 10.86
CA SER A 457 -6.68 1.48 12.22
C SER A 457 -6.84 2.68 13.13
N VAL A 458 -7.74 2.59 14.11
CA VAL A 458 -7.74 3.48 15.28
C VAL A 458 -6.38 3.47 16.01
N HIS A 459 -5.54 2.46 15.78
CA HIS A 459 -4.23 2.32 16.41
C HIS A 459 -3.07 2.64 15.46
N THR A 460 -3.35 3.01 14.19
CA THR A 460 -2.36 3.42 13.19
C THR A 460 -2.73 4.74 12.52
N TRP A 461 -3.68 5.50 13.06
CA TRP A 461 -4.15 6.72 12.40
C TRP A 461 -3.08 7.82 12.36
N LEU A 462 -2.18 7.92 13.34
CA LEU A 462 -1.04 8.86 13.26
C LEU A 462 -0.04 8.42 12.21
N PHE A 463 0.17 7.12 12.02
CA PHE A 463 0.97 6.63 10.89
C PHE A 463 0.38 7.07 9.55
N ALA A 464 -0.95 7.01 9.40
CA ALA A 464 -1.63 7.52 8.22
C ALA A 464 -1.51 9.05 8.08
N ILE A 465 -1.49 9.81 9.19
CA ILE A 465 -1.19 11.25 9.17
C ILE A 465 0.23 11.51 8.63
N LEU A 466 1.21 10.67 9.00
CA LEU A 466 2.57 10.78 8.46
C LEU A 466 2.61 10.53 6.95
N GLU A 467 1.92 9.49 6.45
CA GLU A 467 1.79 9.24 5.01
C GLU A 467 1.11 10.41 4.28
N LEU A 468 0.07 11.02 4.87
CA LEU A 468 -0.59 12.22 4.32
C LEU A 468 0.35 13.44 4.30
N LEU A 469 1.25 13.59 5.27
CA LEU A 469 2.30 14.61 5.19
C LEU A 469 3.22 14.34 4.00
N GLY A 470 3.64 13.09 3.79
CA GLY A 470 4.43 12.74 2.61
C GLY A 470 3.76 13.16 1.31
N GLU A 471 2.45 12.92 1.19
CA GLU A 471 1.66 13.32 0.02
C GLU A 471 1.55 14.85 -0.11
N ALA A 472 1.25 15.57 0.98
CA ALA A 472 1.19 17.04 0.98
C ALA A 472 2.54 17.74 0.64
N PHE A 473 3.64 17.01 0.74
CA PHE A 473 4.98 17.46 0.35
C PHE A 473 5.47 16.80 -0.96
N ASP A 474 4.58 16.21 -1.75
CA ASP A 474 4.86 15.61 -3.07
C ASP A 474 6.00 14.55 -3.01
N LEU A 475 6.11 13.78 -1.91
CA LEU A 475 7.13 12.71 -1.84
C LEU A 475 6.82 11.61 -2.87
N PRO A 476 7.84 11.09 -3.60
CA PRO A 476 7.64 10.08 -4.64
C PRO A 476 7.04 8.76 -4.12
N PRO A 477 5.83 8.36 -4.56
CA PRO A 477 5.21 7.11 -4.09
C PRO A 477 5.81 5.84 -4.72
N SER A 478 6.63 6.01 -5.76
CA SER A 478 7.40 4.95 -6.42
C SER A 478 8.63 4.48 -5.63
N LYS A 479 8.94 5.11 -4.50
CA LYS A 479 10.09 4.73 -3.67
C LYS A 479 9.67 3.85 -2.49
N CYS A 480 10.58 2.95 -2.11
CA CYS A 480 10.52 2.27 -0.83
C CYS A 480 11.36 3.06 0.18
N TYR A 481 10.78 3.34 1.34
CA TYR A 481 11.39 4.17 2.38
C TYR A 481 11.70 3.34 3.64
N THR A 482 12.65 3.81 4.44
CA THR A 482 12.61 3.61 5.90
C THR A 482 11.83 4.76 6.52
N LEU A 483 11.29 4.60 7.73
CA LEU A 483 10.55 5.69 8.38
C LEU A 483 11.40 6.94 8.60
N GLU A 484 12.67 6.76 8.93
CA GLU A 484 13.65 7.83 9.06
C GLU A 484 13.83 8.58 7.74
N SER A 485 14.13 7.86 6.64
CA SER A 485 14.32 8.47 5.32
C SER A 485 13.07 9.19 4.79
N PHE A 486 11.89 8.72 5.20
CA PHE A 486 10.61 9.34 4.84
C PHE A 486 10.41 10.67 5.57
N ILE A 487 10.67 10.69 6.88
CA ILE A 487 10.65 11.92 7.69
C ILE A 487 11.66 12.93 7.18
N ASP A 488 12.90 12.49 6.91
CA ASP A 488 13.94 13.37 6.37
C ASP A 488 13.54 13.94 5.00
N GLY A 489 12.87 13.14 4.18
CA GLY A 489 12.28 13.58 2.91
C GLY A 489 11.23 14.67 3.10
N ILE A 490 10.30 14.49 4.06
CA ILE A 490 9.29 15.50 4.41
C ILE A 490 9.95 16.80 4.88
N LEU A 491 10.93 16.72 5.80
CA LEU A 491 11.61 17.90 6.36
C LEU A 491 12.43 18.63 5.30
N THR A 492 13.10 17.89 4.41
CA THR A 492 13.85 18.47 3.29
C THR A 492 12.91 19.17 2.29
N ALA A 493 11.77 18.55 1.97
CA ALA A 493 10.76 19.15 1.10
C ALA A 493 10.14 20.41 1.73
N TYR A 494 9.97 20.42 3.06
CA TYR A 494 9.54 21.60 3.81
C TYR A 494 10.57 22.75 3.74
N GLU A 495 11.86 22.47 3.95
CA GLU A 495 12.93 23.47 3.90
C GLU A 495 13.20 24.01 2.49
N GLY A 496 13.09 23.14 1.49
CA GLY A 496 13.32 23.47 0.08
C GLY A 496 12.15 24.19 -0.59
N ARG A 497 11.03 24.45 0.11
CA ARG A 497 9.86 25.07 -0.49
C ARG A 497 10.17 26.49 -0.98
N PRO A 498 10.03 26.75 -2.28
CA PRO A 498 10.13 28.11 -2.79
C PRO A 498 8.96 28.97 -2.27
N SER A 499 9.19 30.27 -2.09
CA SER A 499 8.08 31.23 -1.99
C SER A 499 7.16 31.04 -3.20
N TYR A 500 5.84 31.16 -2.99
CA TYR A 500 4.65 30.95 -3.85
C TYR A 500 4.73 31.01 -5.41
N ASP A 501 5.87 31.34 -6.02
CA ASP A 501 6.12 31.62 -7.44
C ASP A 501 7.05 30.59 -8.14
N ALA A 502 7.08 29.31 -7.75
CA ALA A 502 7.94 28.33 -8.42
C ALA A 502 7.41 27.80 -9.76
N GLU A 503 8.34 27.62 -10.70
CA GLU A 503 8.08 27.01 -12.01
C GLU A 503 7.59 25.56 -11.89
N MET A 504 6.70 25.18 -12.80
CA MET A 504 6.03 23.88 -12.88
C MET A 504 7.05 22.75 -13.02
N SER A 505 6.99 21.72 -12.17
CA SER A 505 7.93 20.59 -12.24
C SER A 505 7.62 19.69 -13.45
N TYR A 506 8.58 18.85 -13.88
CA TYR A 506 8.34 17.86 -14.94
C TYR A 506 7.24 16.85 -14.57
N GLU A 507 7.10 16.51 -13.28
CA GLU A 507 6.06 15.61 -12.79
C GLU A 507 4.67 16.28 -12.83
N ASP A 508 4.60 17.60 -12.63
CA ASP A 508 3.37 18.38 -12.81
C ASP A 508 2.90 18.39 -14.28
N MET A 509 3.81 18.23 -15.25
CA MET A 509 3.47 18.10 -16.67
C MET A 509 2.84 16.74 -17.02
N LEU A 510 2.90 15.75 -16.11
CA LEU A 510 2.37 14.40 -16.31
C LEU A 510 0.97 14.19 -15.68
N LEU A 511 0.44 15.19 -14.97
CA LEU A 511 -0.87 15.14 -14.35
C LEU A 511 -1.98 15.12 -15.42
N SER A 512 -3.01 14.28 -15.23
CA SER A 512 -4.24 14.38 -16.01
C SER A 512 -4.96 15.71 -15.76
N PRO A 513 -5.88 16.13 -16.64
CA PRO A 513 -6.64 17.36 -16.45
C PRO A 513 -7.39 17.43 -15.11
N ILE A 514 -7.85 16.29 -14.57
CA ILE A 514 -8.53 16.23 -13.28
C ILE A 514 -7.52 16.40 -12.13
N GLU A 515 -6.39 15.69 -12.18
CA GLU A 515 -5.30 15.83 -11.19
C GLU A 515 -4.78 17.27 -11.17
N TRP A 516 -4.67 17.92 -12.34
CA TRP A 516 -4.25 19.31 -12.46
C TRP A 516 -5.24 20.28 -11.80
N ILE A 517 -6.54 20.13 -12.07
CA ILE A 517 -7.58 20.96 -11.43
C ILE A 517 -7.57 20.78 -9.91
N GLN A 518 -7.38 19.55 -9.44
CA GLN A 518 -7.29 19.25 -8.01
C GLN A 518 -6.08 19.94 -7.37
N LYS A 519 -4.89 19.78 -7.96
CA LYS A 519 -3.66 20.44 -7.49
C LYS A 519 -3.76 21.98 -7.52
N TYR A 520 -4.44 22.54 -8.52
CA TYR A 520 -4.69 23.98 -8.59
C TYR A 520 -5.64 24.48 -7.47
N LEU A 521 -6.71 23.73 -7.19
CA LEU A 521 -7.64 24.04 -6.10
C LEU A 521 -6.97 23.97 -4.72
N GLU A 522 -6.11 22.98 -4.50
CA GLU A 522 -5.32 22.83 -3.26
C GLU A 522 -4.37 24.01 -3.00
N LYS A 523 -3.84 24.62 -4.08
CA LYS A 523 -2.95 25.79 -4.01
C LYS A 523 -3.69 27.12 -3.85
N THR A 524 -5.02 27.15 -3.82
CA THR A 524 -5.78 28.41 -3.70
C THR A 524 -5.89 28.86 -2.23
N PRO A 525 -5.36 30.05 -1.86
CA PRO A 525 -5.37 30.51 -0.48
C PRO A 525 -6.81 30.75 0.00
N VAL A 526 -7.12 30.29 1.22
CA VAL A 526 -8.44 30.31 1.91
C VAL A 526 -9.35 29.09 1.62
N ILE A 527 -9.11 28.31 0.57
CA ILE A 527 -9.94 27.13 0.21
C ILE A 527 -9.17 25.81 0.34
N GLY A 528 -7.88 25.79 0.03
CA GLY A 528 -7.10 24.55 -0.04
C GLY A 528 -6.55 24.04 1.30
N ASP A 529 -6.55 22.71 1.45
CA ASP A 529 -6.04 22.00 2.64
C ASP A 529 -4.56 22.33 2.92
N GLU A 530 -3.78 22.55 1.86
CA GLU A 530 -2.38 22.94 1.95
C GLU A 530 -2.20 24.32 2.62
N ALA A 531 -2.99 25.32 2.21
CA ALA A 531 -2.94 26.65 2.81
C ALA A 531 -3.33 26.62 4.31
N GLN A 532 -4.31 25.77 4.67
CA GLN A 532 -4.72 25.58 6.06
C GLN A 532 -3.63 24.89 6.89
N LEU A 533 -2.94 23.89 6.31
CA LEU A 533 -1.82 23.20 6.94
C LEU A 533 -0.71 24.18 7.34
N PHE A 534 -0.26 25.05 6.42
CA PHE A 534 0.82 26.01 6.71
C PHE A 534 0.43 27.08 7.71
N LEU A 535 -0.80 27.58 7.63
CA LEU A 535 -1.30 28.54 8.61
C LEU A 535 -1.24 27.94 10.01
N LEU A 536 -1.82 26.74 10.19
CA LEU A 536 -1.82 26.05 11.47
C LEU A 536 -0.41 25.69 11.95
N LEU A 537 0.47 25.26 11.04
CA LEU A 537 1.87 24.97 11.33
C LEU A 537 2.56 26.16 11.98
N GLN A 538 2.38 27.37 11.43
CA GLN A 538 2.96 28.60 12.00
C GLN A 538 2.48 28.82 13.44
N TYR A 539 1.18 28.65 13.72
CA TYR A 539 0.65 28.79 15.08
C TYR A 539 1.20 27.73 16.05
N PHE A 540 1.45 26.50 15.60
CA PHE A 540 2.09 25.46 16.40
C PHE A 540 3.57 25.76 16.69
N LEU A 541 4.32 26.22 15.70
CA LEU A 541 5.74 26.60 15.86
C LEU A 541 5.89 27.78 16.83
N GLU A 542 5.00 28.77 16.75
CA GLU A 542 4.97 29.95 17.65
C GLU A 542 4.34 29.66 19.04
N GLU A 543 3.93 28.41 19.30
CA GLU A 543 3.30 27.97 20.56
C GLU A 543 2.03 28.77 20.94
N ARG A 544 1.29 29.24 19.92
CA ARG A 544 0.09 30.07 20.08
C ARG A 544 -1.21 29.27 20.23
N ILE A 545 -1.16 27.95 20.09
CA ILE A 545 -2.34 27.08 20.16
C ILE A 545 -2.57 26.63 21.60
N THR A 546 -3.64 27.14 22.21
CA THR A 546 -4.13 26.66 23.50
C THR A 546 -4.93 25.37 23.35
N THR A 547 -5.11 24.63 24.45
CA THR A 547 -5.92 23.41 24.47
C THR A 547 -7.36 23.63 23.98
N GLU A 548 -7.97 24.79 24.24
CA GLU A 548 -9.32 25.11 23.77
C GLU A 548 -9.36 25.39 22.25
N VAL A 549 -8.39 26.11 21.72
CA VAL A 549 -8.26 26.35 20.26
C VAL A 549 -8.00 25.03 19.55
N TRP A 550 -7.15 24.18 20.12
CA TRP A 550 -6.87 22.84 19.61
C TRP A 550 -8.15 21.98 19.51
N LYS A 551 -9.00 21.96 20.55
CA LYS A 551 -10.29 21.24 20.54
C LYS A 551 -11.21 21.72 19.43
N ILE A 552 -11.28 23.03 19.19
CA ILE A 552 -12.12 23.61 18.12
C ILE A 552 -11.59 23.16 16.75
N GLY A 553 -10.28 23.30 16.52
CA GLY A 553 -9.65 22.87 15.28
C GLY A 553 -9.87 21.39 15.01
N MET A 554 -9.70 20.56 16.03
CA MET A 554 -9.91 19.12 15.94
C MET A 554 -11.36 18.72 15.59
N LYS A 555 -12.38 19.49 16.00
CA LYS A 555 -13.76 19.26 15.57
C LYS A 555 -14.00 19.60 14.09
N LEU A 556 -13.39 20.69 13.62
CA LEU A 556 -13.61 21.21 12.27
C LEU A 556 -12.76 20.47 11.23
N HIS A 557 -11.44 20.39 11.45
CA HIS A 557 -10.44 19.89 10.52
C HIS A 557 -9.39 19.00 11.23
N PRO A 558 -9.78 17.83 11.77
CA PRO A 558 -8.88 17.02 12.60
C PRO A 558 -7.61 16.58 11.87
N VAL A 559 -7.74 16.16 10.60
CA VAL A 559 -6.61 15.66 9.80
C VAL A 559 -5.55 16.75 9.64
N ILE A 560 -5.95 17.94 9.22
CA ILE A 560 -5.04 19.07 8.97
C ILE A 560 -4.38 19.54 10.28
N VAL A 561 -5.13 19.63 11.38
CA VAL A 561 -4.59 19.99 12.69
C VAL A 561 -3.53 19.00 13.15
N LEU A 562 -3.78 17.69 12.97
CA LEU A 562 -2.84 16.63 13.33
C LEU A 562 -1.60 16.63 12.43
N MET A 563 -1.76 16.87 11.12
CA MET A 563 -0.64 17.04 10.19
C MET A 563 0.24 18.23 10.61
N ALA A 564 -0.35 19.39 10.87
CA ALA A 564 0.37 20.60 11.29
C ALA A 564 1.13 20.39 12.62
N GLN A 565 0.46 19.77 13.60
CA GLN A 565 1.08 19.47 14.89
C GLN A 565 2.21 18.46 14.75
N MET A 566 2.01 17.38 13.98
CA MET A 566 3.04 16.37 13.74
C MET A 566 4.26 16.99 13.07
N LEU A 567 4.07 17.78 12.00
CA LEU A 567 5.15 18.45 11.31
C LEU A 567 5.91 19.42 12.23
N SER A 568 5.20 20.20 13.05
CA SER A 568 5.83 21.08 14.05
C SER A 568 6.71 20.29 15.02
N CYS A 569 6.26 19.13 15.49
CA CYS A 569 7.05 18.27 16.37
C CYS A 569 8.31 17.73 15.67
N LEU A 570 8.20 17.30 14.41
CA LEU A 570 9.33 16.79 13.63
C LEU A 570 10.38 17.88 13.38
N ILE A 571 9.95 19.11 13.06
CA ILE A 571 10.85 20.26 12.88
C ILE A 571 11.61 20.56 14.18
N LYS A 572 10.89 20.70 15.30
CA LYS A 572 11.52 20.97 16.62
C LYS A 572 12.48 19.85 17.03
N GLU A 573 12.16 18.59 16.72
CA GLU A 573 13.06 17.46 17.00
C GLU A 573 14.34 17.53 16.17
N LYS A 574 14.25 17.88 14.88
CA LYS A 574 15.41 18.10 14.01
C LYS A 574 16.30 19.22 14.54
N GLU A 575 15.73 20.37 14.89
CA GLU A 575 16.47 21.51 15.47
C GLU A 575 17.21 21.12 16.76
N VAL A 576 16.55 20.38 17.66
CA VAL A 576 17.18 19.91 18.92
C VAL A 576 18.32 18.93 18.63
N ASN A 577 18.15 18.03 17.66
CA ASN A 577 19.18 17.07 17.28
C ASN A 577 20.39 17.75 16.62
N GLU A 578 20.17 18.78 15.80
CA GLU A 578 21.23 19.61 15.21
C GLU A 578 21.97 20.42 16.28
N MET A 579 21.25 21.04 17.21
CA MET A 579 21.84 21.74 18.37
C MET A 579 22.62 20.80 19.30
N ALA A 580 22.18 19.55 19.45
CA ALA A 580 22.90 18.54 20.23
C ALA A 580 24.19 18.05 19.54
N GLN A 581 24.27 18.15 18.21
CA GLN A 581 25.48 17.85 17.42
C GLN A 581 26.49 19.02 17.45
N GLU A 582 26.06 20.27 17.64
CA GLU A 582 26.95 21.44 17.87
C GLU A 582 27.46 21.53 19.33
N PHE A 583 28.13 20.48 19.82
CA PHE A 583 28.84 20.56 21.10
C PHE A 583 30.15 21.34 20.94
N LYS A 584 30.23 22.57 21.49
CA LYS A 584 31.43 23.42 21.42
C LYS A 584 32.19 23.38 22.74
N PHE A 585 33.50 23.21 22.68
CA PHE A 585 34.37 23.32 23.85
C PHE A 585 35.65 24.08 23.49
N GLU A 586 36.22 24.75 24.48
CA GLU A 586 37.48 25.45 24.37
C GLU A 586 38.35 25.06 25.58
N ILE A 587 39.55 24.55 25.31
CA ILE A 587 40.55 24.33 26.35
C ILE A 587 41.18 25.69 26.64
N VAL A 588 40.79 26.29 27.76
CA VAL A 588 41.25 27.61 28.19
C VAL A 588 42.69 27.53 28.69
N GLU A 589 43.03 26.42 29.36
CA GLU A 589 44.38 26.18 29.87
C GLU A 589 44.68 24.68 29.94
N GLU A 590 45.85 24.26 29.44
CA GLU A 590 46.36 22.90 29.62
C GLU A 590 47.17 22.82 30.92
N ILE A 591 46.75 21.98 31.88
CA ILE A 591 47.36 21.98 33.23
C ILE A 591 48.35 20.83 33.39
N ALA A 592 47.94 19.59 33.13
CA ALA A 592 48.80 18.43 33.30
C ALA A 592 48.38 17.22 32.46
N VAL A 593 49.36 16.49 31.94
CA VAL A 593 49.18 15.16 31.35
C VAL A 593 49.49 14.11 32.41
N LEU A 594 48.50 13.31 32.80
CA LEU A 594 48.64 12.28 33.84
C LEU A 594 49.13 10.93 33.29
N SER A 595 48.77 10.59 32.05
CA SER A 595 49.21 9.35 31.40
C SER A 595 49.01 9.42 29.89
N GLU A 596 49.81 8.67 29.13
CA GLU A 596 49.62 8.50 27.69
C GLU A 596 49.59 7.00 27.34
N ASN A 597 48.70 6.60 26.44
CA ASN A 597 48.59 5.21 26.00
C ASN A 597 49.31 4.95 24.67
N ALA A 598 49.45 3.67 24.29
CA ALA A 598 50.14 3.26 23.06
C ALA A 598 49.50 3.78 21.75
N LYS A 599 48.29 4.35 21.80
CA LYS A 599 47.59 4.98 20.66
C LYS A 599 47.71 6.52 20.67
N GLY A 600 48.54 7.08 21.57
CA GLY A 600 48.77 8.53 21.69
C GLY A 600 47.65 9.28 22.42
N TRP A 601 46.67 8.59 23.00
CA TRP A 601 45.65 9.27 23.81
C TRP A 601 46.23 9.66 25.15
N ARG A 602 45.98 10.91 25.55
CA ARG A 602 46.50 11.52 26.77
C ARG A 602 45.38 11.71 27.77
N LYS A 603 45.56 11.23 28.99
CA LYS A 603 44.71 11.61 30.13
C LYS A 603 45.19 12.93 30.66
N GLU A 604 44.36 13.97 30.54
CA GLU A 604 44.76 15.33 30.83
C GLU A 604 43.83 15.95 31.87
N LEU A 605 44.41 16.71 32.79
CA LEU A 605 43.71 17.70 33.59
C LEU A 605 43.86 19.05 32.90
N ASN A 606 42.76 19.66 32.48
CA ASN A 606 42.72 20.93 31.77
C ASN A 606 41.65 21.85 32.37
N LEU A 607 41.74 23.14 32.10
CA LEU A 607 40.66 24.09 32.34
C LEU A 607 39.85 24.23 31.04
N VAL A 608 38.59 23.80 31.06
CA VAL A 608 37.76 23.70 29.85
C VAL A 608 36.48 24.52 29.99
N SER A 609 36.22 25.38 28.99
CA SER A 609 34.96 26.06 28.78
C SER A 609 34.06 25.17 27.92
N TRP A 610 32.88 24.84 28.43
CA TRP A 610 31.90 24.02 27.72
C TRP A 610 30.75 24.93 27.27
N ASN A 611 30.52 25.03 25.96
CA ASN A 611 29.48 25.86 25.34
C ASN A 611 29.50 27.30 25.88
N GLU A 612 30.68 27.94 25.88
CA GLU A 612 30.90 29.34 26.28
C GLU A 612 30.57 29.65 27.77
N ARG A 613 30.44 28.62 28.61
CA ARG A 613 30.25 28.78 30.06
C ARG A 613 31.57 29.03 30.79
N PRO A 614 31.56 29.58 32.01
CA PRO A 614 32.77 29.75 32.80
C PRO A 614 33.57 28.45 32.89
N ALA A 615 34.87 28.55 32.61
CA ALA A 615 35.74 27.40 32.50
C ALA A 615 35.87 26.65 33.83
N LYS A 616 35.93 25.32 33.76
CA LYS A 616 35.97 24.41 34.90
C LYS A 616 37.12 23.42 34.74
N PHE A 617 37.62 22.90 35.86
CA PHE A 617 38.66 21.88 35.83
C PHE A 617 38.07 20.57 35.32
N ASP A 618 38.78 19.94 34.39
CA ASP A 618 38.28 18.77 33.70
C ASP A 618 39.39 17.73 33.55
N LEU A 619 39.10 16.51 33.99
CA LEU A 619 40.01 15.38 33.93
C LEU A 619 39.43 14.30 33.02
N ARG A 620 39.99 14.14 31.81
CA ARG A 620 39.54 13.14 30.83
C ARG A 620 40.63 12.72 29.86
N ASP A 621 40.35 11.68 29.09
CA ASP A 621 41.21 11.23 27.99
C ASP A 621 40.95 12.06 26.72
N TRP A 622 42.00 12.50 26.05
CA TRP A 622 41.98 13.29 24.82
C TRP A 622 42.79 12.60 23.72
N ALA A 623 42.31 12.73 22.47
CA ALA A 623 43.06 12.33 21.29
C ALA A 623 44.24 13.30 21.04
N PRO A 624 45.29 12.89 20.29
CA PRO A 624 46.52 13.68 20.12
C PRO A 624 46.34 15.14 19.68
N GLY A 625 45.28 15.49 18.95
CA GLY A 625 44.96 16.85 18.50
C GLY A 625 43.66 17.42 19.09
N HIS A 626 43.19 16.90 20.23
CA HIS A 626 41.96 17.29 20.92
C HIS A 626 40.68 17.22 20.07
N GLU A 627 40.70 16.50 18.95
CA GLU A 627 39.56 16.36 18.04
C GLU A 627 38.48 15.43 18.58
N LYS A 628 38.84 14.56 19.54
CA LYS A 628 37.95 13.64 20.25
C LYS A 628 38.36 13.55 21.71
N MET A 629 37.38 13.27 22.54
CA MET A 629 37.54 13.08 23.99
C MET A 629 36.83 11.81 24.47
N GLY A 630 37.39 11.20 25.50
CA GLY A 630 36.82 10.05 26.19
C GLY A 630 35.87 10.46 27.31
N LYS A 631 35.42 9.48 28.10
CA LYS A 631 34.66 9.75 29.32
C LYS A 631 35.61 10.34 30.38
N GLY A 632 35.13 11.32 31.16
CA GLY A 632 35.89 11.90 32.26
C GLY A 632 35.00 12.65 33.24
N ILE A 633 35.61 13.47 34.08
CA ILE A 633 34.94 14.22 35.14
C ILE A 633 35.29 15.70 35.05
N THR A 634 34.26 16.55 35.11
CA THR A 634 34.41 18.00 35.24
C THR A 634 34.11 18.38 36.69
N LEU A 635 35.03 19.09 37.32
CA LEU A 635 34.95 19.58 38.69
C LEU A 635 34.72 21.10 38.68
N SER A 636 33.85 21.58 39.54
CA SER A 636 33.79 23.02 39.86
C SER A 636 35.11 23.47 40.51
N ASN A 637 35.37 24.78 40.52
CA ASN A 637 36.59 25.32 41.15
C ASN A 637 36.64 24.97 42.65
N GLU A 638 35.49 24.97 43.33
CA GLU A 638 35.37 24.61 44.74
C GLU A 638 35.67 23.11 44.97
N GLU A 639 35.16 22.24 44.11
CA GLU A 639 35.43 20.79 44.16
C GLU A 639 36.91 20.48 43.89
N PHE A 640 37.52 21.19 42.94
CA PHE A 640 38.93 21.02 42.62
C PHE A 640 39.83 21.53 43.75
N ASP A 641 39.51 22.67 44.36
CA ASP A 641 40.24 23.19 45.51
C ASP A 641 40.16 22.23 46.71
N ALA A 642 38.98 21.67 46.98
CA ALA A 642 38.81 20.66 48.03
C ALA A 642 39.64 19.40 47.74
N LEU A 643 39.64 18.91 46.49
CA LEU A 643 40.45 17.76 46.08
C LEU A 643 41.95 18.05 46.22
N LYS A 644 42.38 19.24 45.81
CA LYS A 644 43.78 19.68 45.90
C LYS A 644 44.25 19.75 47.36
N GLN A 645 43.44 20.29 48.26
CA GLN A 645 43.75 20.30 49.70
C GLN A 645 43.86 18.87 50.24
N ALA A 646 42.89 18.01 49.92
CA ALA A 646 42.92 16.61 50.35
C ALA A 646 44.18 15.87 49.86
N MET A 647 44.67 16.16 48.65
CA MET A 647 45.91 15.56 48.13
C MET A 647 47.18 16.14 48.76
N LEU A 648 47.18 17.39 49.22
CA LEU A 648 48.30 18.00 49.94
C LEU A 648 48.41 17.51 51.39
N ASP A 649 47.27 17.13 51.98
CA ASP A 649 47.18 16.57 53.33
C ASP A 649 47.56 15.07 53.38
N MET A 650 47.69 14.41 52.23
CA MET A 650 48.17 13.01 52.08
C MET A 650 49.70 12.94 52.02
#